data_AF-A0A517QFS9-F1
#
_entry.id   AF-A0A517QFS9-F1
#
_cell.length_a   1.000
_cell.length_b   1.000
_cell.length_c   1.000
_cell.angle_alpha   90.00
_cell.angle_beta   90.00
_cell.angle_gamma   90.00
#
_symmetry.space_group_name_H-M   'P 1'
#
loop_
_entity.id
_entity.type
_entity.pdbx_description
1 polymer ?
#
loop_
_entity_poly.entity_id
_entity_poly.type
_entity_poly.pdbx_seq_one_letter_code
_entity_poly.pdbx_strand_id
1 'polypeptide(L)'
;MAVPIELDRYGVGKVTYPGIKKIESANYSRSHGITPDICQVVMTPQTLDPDEAGYEPIEPDGYLLFEFDSNTVTQNILGNVGTTSKTTKILMQGCRPDKAAVRKSSTSESWTIPIYDRRWKWKYGSYSGHWNVKKNGVIESRKERTPRELADMCLEAMGEKRYDTEALDDLEKKKSLKYRKKVRPEVHWDRIPPAQALNDLVTPLGYRVCLGWDDRVRICKYGVGELLPTDDLMSGGFDANLPEIPDSTTVLGGITMHEAMWEMEPVGLDLDGDWRPINHLSYAPRDIVFKPDWRFSIPPNFPEIRLKFDEIKNNIKPTDDEYKKRKEQHALAVQTVYRCYRLTYPVNTEEKETLRKRYDELGADLAKLVDDGSRPGDKGYDRLYAKYTAARRELFLKSEPVLPGPKQKNPRTGKLGDYKLQEFEQILPIFETRAELAVDSYTGKLIRKQPEVTGIYYDFVEKYANTISVGEILNSQITFDVLPEQGILKFSEPITRDVKVKIDDQTKTLTLPAQLRVKIATPLKSTVGETARYTYIYETPKNYRTTPAELPDNLPEGVRKITGGTDTKVVIRNEIVQAYQARYEVRDISGEERTVLLSVVDNSETEELKKLALATIDVEYLKILTENAGSGVYAGLKPMNLDGAIQQVAISRNTTGGMTTTISRNSEVDIYVPTFDERQRNQDLKEMIKAHNETVDTTQQVNTKGD
;
A
#
# COMPACT_ATOMS: atom_id res chain seq x y z
N MET A 1 40.10 -52.60 -13.05
CA MET A 1 40.79 -51.92 -11.95
C MET A 1 39.92 -52.08 -10.71
N ALA A 2 40.40 -52.77 -9.68
CA ALA A 2 39.64 -52.90 -8.43
C ALA A 2 39.78 -51.59 -7.63
N VAL A 3 38.65 -51.06 -7.19
CA VAL A 3 38.57 -49.82 -6.40
C VAL A 3 39.00 -50.13 -4.98
N PRO A 4 39.97 -49.39 -4.39
CA PRO A 4 40.37 -49.58 -2.99
C PRO A 4 39.18 -49.37 -2.05
N ILE A 5 39.15 -50.15 -0.97
CA ILE A 5 38.08 -50.10 0.04
C ILE A 5 38.41 -48.99 1.03
N GLU A 6 37.47 -48.06 1.23
CA GLU A 6 37.57 -46.96 2.19
C GLU A 6 37.04 -47.46 3.55
N LEU A 7 37.89 -47.46 4.59
CA LEU A 7 37.59 -48.15 5.86
C LEU A 7 36.97 -47.23 6.91
N ASP A 8 37.50 -46.02 7.10
CA ASP A 8 37.00 -45.06 8.10
C ASP A 8 37.40 -43.62 7.72
N ARG A 9 36.51 -42.66 8.01
CA ARG A 9 36.79 -41.22 8.00
C ARG A 9 36.64 -40.65 9.40
N TYR A 10 37.71 -40.10 9.94
CA TYR A 10 37.68 -39.33 11.19
C TYR A 10 38.34 -37.97 10.95
N GLY A 11 37.86 -36.96 11.67
CA GLY A 11 38.40 -35.62 11.55
C GLY A 11 38.13 -34.76 12.77
N VAL A 12 38.98 -33.76 12.96
CA VAL A 12 38.89 -32.80 14.06
C VAL A 12 38.59 -31.43 13.48
N GLY A 13 37.50 -30.85 13.95
CA GLY A 13 37.03 -29.53 13.59
C GLY A 13 37.45 -28.47 14.60
N LYS A 14 37.94 -27.35 14.09
CA LYS A 14 38.32 -26.17 14.84
C LYS A 14 37.53 -24.96 14.35
N VAL A 15 37.06 -24.14 15.29
CA VAL A 15 36.44 -22.84 15.01
C VAL A 15 37.24 -21.77 15.73
N THR A 16 37.54 -20.67 15.05
CA THR A 16 38.33 -19.57 15.59
C THR A 16 37.63 -18.24 15.35
N TYR A 17 37.67 -17.36 16.36
CA TYR A 17 37.28 -15.95 16.27
C TYR A 17 38.30 -15.10 17.03
N PRO A 18 38.80 -13.97 16.49
CA PRO A 18 39.78 -13.11 17.17
C PRO A 18 39.29 -12.63 18.54
N GLY A 19 40.10 -12.84 19.58
CA GLY A 19 39.76 -12.48 20.95
C GLY A 19 38.91 -13.49 21.71
N ILE A 20 38.45 -14.59 21.09
CA ILE A 20 37.77 -15.70 21.76
C ILE A 20 38.78 -16.84 21.97
N LYS A 21 39.22 -17.03 23.22
CA LYS A 21 40.33 -17.96 23.53
C LYS A 21 40.01 -19.43 23.27
N LYS A 22 38.82 -19.87 23.66
CA LYS A 22 38.44 -21.28 23.59
C LYS A 22 36.97 -21.45 23.25
N ILE A 23 36.71 -21.84 22.00
CA ILE A 23 35.39 -22.26 21.51
C ILE A 23 35.20 -23.75 21.84
N GLU A 24 34.12 -24.08 22.53
CA GLU A 24 33.73 -25.45 22.87
C GLU A 24 32.82 -26.04 21.80
N SER A 25 31.83 -25.29 21.33
CA SER A 25 30.97 -25.68 20.22
C SER A 25 30.55 -24.47 19.40
N ALA A 26 30.14 -24.71 18.16
CA ALA A 26 29.66 -23.65 17.27
C ALA A 26 28.55 -24.19 16.36
N ASN A 27 27.46 -23.45 16.24
CA ASN A 27 26.39 -23.74 15.29
C ASN A 27 26.19 -22.53 14.40
N TYR A 28 26.60 -22.63 13.14
CA TYR A 28 26.40 -21.61 12.12
C TYR A 28 25.28 -22.03 11.19
N SER A 29 24.34 -21.13 10.90
CA SER A 29 23.30 -21.35 9.89
C SER A 29 23.36 -20.23 8.87
N ARG A 30 23.49 -20.62 7.60
CA ARG A 30 23.54 -19.73 6.45
C ARG A 30 22.29 -19.80 5.60
N SER A 31 21.67 -18.67 5.33
CA SER A 31 20.39 -18.56 4.61
C SER A 31 20.36 -17.42 3.59
N HIS A 32 19.40 -17.50 2.65
CA HIS A 32 19.13 -16.44 1.68
C HIS A 32 18.67 -15.13 2.33
N GLY A 33 18.77 -14.06 1.54
CA GLY A 33 18.24 -12.76 1.87
C GLY A 33 19.27 -11.82 2.49
N ILE A 34 18.74 -10.76 3.08
CA ILE A 34 19.52 -9.62 3.58
C ILE A 34 19.77 -9.65 5.08
N THR A 35 19.09 -10.54 5.79
CA THR A 35 19.28 -10.75 7.23
C THR A 35 20.64 -11.39 7.49
N PRO A 36 21.42 -10.92 8.46
CA PRO A 36 22.68 -11.56 8.80
C PRO A 36 22.48 -12.98 9.33
N ASP A 37 23.32 -13.89 8.83
CA ASP A 37 23.45 -15.22 9.41
C ASP A 37 24.04 -15.16 10.80
N ILE A 38 23.87 -16.25 11.54
CA ILE A 38 24.28 -16.33 12.94
C ILE A 38 25.11 -17.57 13.16
N CYS A 39 26.28 -17.38 13.76
CA CYS A 39 27.04 -18.43 14.42
C CYS A 39 26.81 -18.31 15.92
N GLN A 40 26.11 -19.28 16.51
CA GLN A 40 26.04 -19.42 17.96
C GLN A 40 27.29 -20.14 18.44
N VAL A 41 28.18 -19.41 19.09
CA VAL A 41 29.42 -19.94 19.68
C VAL A 41 29.19 -20.17 21.18
N VAL A 42 29.52 -21.38 21.65
CA VAL A 42 29.66 -21.65 23.08
C VAL A 42 31.14 -21.66 23.41
N MET A 43 31.56 -20.85 24.38
CA MET A 43 32.95 -20.71 24.78
C MET A 43 33.13 -20.87 26.28
N THR A 44 34.36 -21.22 26.66
CA THR A 44 34.79 -21.17 28.06
C THR A 44 34.86 -19.69 28.50
N PRO A 45 34.39 -19.35 29.72
CA PRO A 45 34.49 -17.99 30.25
C PRO A 45 35.93 -17.46 30.19
N GLN A 46 36.07 -16.18 29.83
CA GLN A 46 37.34 -15.45 29.85
C GLN A 46 37.13 -14.10 30.51
N THR A 47 38.20 -13.48 31.01
CA THR A 47 38.08 -12.16 31.63
C THR A 47 37.77 -11.08 30.59
N LEU A 48 36.84 -10.19 30.94
CA LEU A 48 36.51 -8.97 30.18
C LEU A 48 37.09 -7.71 30.85
N ASP A 49 37.76 -7.88 31.99
CA ASP A 49 38.42 -6.78 32.70
C ASP A 49 39.78 -6.51 32.04
N PRO A 50 40.01 -5.31 31.47
CA PRO A 50 41.29 -4.95 30.86
C PRO A 50 42.49 -5.04 31.79
N ASP A 51 42.28 -4.98 33.11
CA ASP A 51 43.35 -4.98 34.11
C ASP A 51 43.77 -6.41 34.55
N GLU A 52 42.99 -7.44 34.21
CA GLU A 52 43.30 -8.82 34.59
C GLU A 52 44.31 -9.51 33.64
N ALA A 53 45.24 -10.27 34.22
CA ALA A 53 46.21 -11.05 33.47
C ALA A 53 45.50 -12.15 32.66
N GLY A 54 45.45 -11.95 31.33
CA GLY A 54 44.70 -12.82 30.43
C GLY A 54 43.46 -12.16 29.82
N TYR A 55 43.29 -10.85 29.94
CA TYR A 55 42.38 -10.10 29.08
C TYR A 55 42.81 -10.22 27.61
N GLU A 56 41.85 -10.55 26.75
CA GLU A 56 41.99 -10.47 25.31
C GLU A 56 40.70 -9.84 24.78
N PRO A 57 40.76 -8.63 24.19
CA PRO A 57 39.56 -7.96 23.72
C PRO A 57 38.93 -8.77 22.58
N ILE A 58 37.64 -9.04 22.69
CA ILE A 58 36.89 -9.65 21.59
C ILE A 58 36.76 -8.61 20.49
N GLU A 59 37.32 -8.90 19.31
CA GLU A 59 37.30 -7.96 18.18
C GLU A 59 35.85 -7.70 17.75
N PRO A 60 35.43 -6.43 17.60
CA PRO A 60 34.06 -6.11 17.18
C PRO A 60 33.83 -6.34 15.67
N ASP A 61 34.88 -6.33 14.85
CA ASP A 61 34.85 -6.58 13.41
C ASP A 61 35.93 -7.60 13.02
N GLY A 62 35.72 -8.84 13.46
CA GLY A 62 36.65 -9.96 13.27
C GLY A 62 36.28 -10.88 12.10
N TYR A 63 36.72 -12.13 12.21
CA TYR A 63 36.43 -13.19 11.23
C TYR A 63 36.08 -14.50 11.93
N LEU A 64 35.26 -15.31 11.28
CA LEU A 64 35.00 -16.70 11.68
C LEU A 64 35.77 -17.63 10.74
N LEU A 65 36.63 -18.47 11.31
CA LEU A 65 37.37 -19.49 10.58
C LEU A 65 36.94 -20.88 11.05
N PHE A 66 36.33 -21.65 10.15
CA PHE A 66 36.05 -23.07 10.34
C PHE A 66 37.15 -23.87 9.63
N GLU A 67 37.81 -24.77 10.35
CA GLU A 67 38.82 -25.68 9.80
C GLU A 67 38.40 -27.11 10.15
N PHE A 68 38.53 -28.03 9.19
CA PHE A 68 38.28 -29.44 9.40
C PHE A 68 39.39 -30.27 8.75
N ASP A 69 40.15 -30.97 9.59
CA ASP A 69 41.18 -31.91 9.16
C ASP A 69 40.55 -33.30 9.06
N SER A 70 40.30 -33.77 7.84
CA SER A 70 39.80 -35.13 7.56
C SER A 70 40.96 -36.06 7.23
N ASN A 71 40.98 -37.22 7.86
CA ASN A 71 41.86 -38.33 7.50
C ASN A 71 41.02 -39.43 6.85
N THR A 72 41.37 -39.80 5.63
CA THR A 72 40.78 -40.94 4.93
C THR A 72 41.76 -42.11 4.98
N VAL A 73 41.30 -43.23 5.53
CA VAL A 73 42.07 -44.48 5.56
C VAL A 73 41.65 -45.36 4.38
N THR A 74 42.56 -45.58 3.45
CA THR A 74 42.35 -46.46 2.28
C THR A 74 43.15 -47.75 2.45
N GLN A 75 42.54 -48.89 2.16
CA GLN A 75 43.25 -50.17 2.11
C GLN A 75 43.35 -50.67 0.67
N ASN A 76 44.57 -50.95 0.23
CA ASN A 76 44.76 -51.57 -1.08
C ASN A 76 44.48 -53.08 -1.03
N ILE A 77 44.44 -53.72 -2.20
CA ILE A 77 44.13 -55.15 -2.35
C ILE A 77 45.16 -56.06 -1.65
N LEU A 78 46.37 -55.54 -1.39
CA LEU A 78 47.44 -56.24 -0.68
C LEU A 78 47.37 -56.05 0.84
N GLY A 79 46.35 -55.35 1.34
CA GLY A 79 46.15 -55.08 2.76
C GLY A 79 46.94 -53.88 3.28
N ASN A 80 47.73 -53.17 2.46
CA ASN A 80 48.46 -51.99 2.89
C ASN A 80 47.50 -50.82 3.12
N VAL A 81 47.64 -50.20 4.27
CA VAL A 81 46.82 -49.07 4.71
C VAL A 81 47.55 -47.76 4.40
N GLY A 82 46.92 -46.91 3.58
CA GLY A 82 47.36 -45.54 3.32
C GLY A 82 46.44 -44.55 4.02
N THR A 83 46.99 -43.48 4.60
CA THR A 83 46.20 -42.38 5.17
C THR A 83 46.42 -41.12 4.35
N THR A 84 45.34 -40.52 3.85
CA THR A 84 45.36 -39.23 3.17
C THR A 84 44.71 -38.20 4.07
N SER A 85 45.48 -37.17 4.47
CA SER A 85 44.98 -36.04 5.23
C SER A 85 44.57 -34.90 4.30
N LYS A 86 43.40 -34.32 4.52
CA LYS A 86 42.88 -33.15 3.80
C LYS A 86 42.31 -32.14 4.79
N THR A 87 42.80 -30.91 4.73
CA THR A 87 42.27 -29.78 5.51
C THR A 87 41.30 -28.96 4.65
N THR A 88 40.07 -28.81 5.09
CA THR A 88 39.08 -27.91 4.49
C THR A 88 38.94 -26.67 5.37
N LYS A 89 38.93 -25.48 4.76
CA LYS A 89 38.80 -24.21 5.49
C LYS A 89 37.69 -23.35 4.90
N ILE A 90 36.91 -22.72 5.78
CA ILE A 90 35.91 -21.71 5.43
C ILE A 90 36.19 -20.46 6.28
N LEU A 91 36.51 -19.36 5.61
CA LEU A 91 36.78 -18.06 6.22
C LEU A 91 35.63 -17.09 5.92
N MET A 92 35.07 -16.49 6.95
CA MET A 92 34.08 -15.43 6.85
C MET A 92 34.64 -14.16 7.48
N GLN A 93 34.75 -13.09 6.68
CA GLN A 93 35.27 -11.80 7.13
C GLN A 93 34.14 -10.85 7.51
N GLY A 94 34.47 -9.83 8.31
CA GLY A 94 33.52 -8.79 8.70
C GLY A 94 32.46 -9.26 9.69
N CYS A 95 32.78 -10.30 10.47
CA CYS A 95 31.86 -10.90 11.42
C CYS A 95 31.85 -10.10 12.73
N ARG A 96 30.66 -9.93 13.34
CA ARG A 96 30.50 -9.14 14.56
C ARG A 96 29.83 -9.95 15.68
N PRO A 97 30.45 -10.10 16.86
CA PRO A 97 29.78 -10.63 18.04
C PRO A 97 28.71 -9.64 18.52
N ASP A 98 27.61 -10.20 18.99
CA ASP A 98 26.54 -9.44 19.63
C ASP A 98 26.54 -9.72 21.14
N LYS A 99 25.38 -9.72 21.81
CA LYS A 99 25.31 -9.82 23.25
C LYS A 99 25.58 -11.25 23.73
N ALA A 100 26.61 -11.41 24.55
CA ALA A 100 26.90 -12.67 25.24
C ALA A 100 25.82 -13.00 26.28
N ALA A 101 25.34 -14.25 26.27
CA ALA A 101 24.50 -14.81 27.32
C ALA A 101 25.33 -15.75 28.19
N VAL A 102 25.43 -15.43 29.48
CA VAL A 102 26.15 -16.26 30.46
C VAL A 102 25.19 -17.24 31.11
N ARG A 103 25.52 -18.53 31.08
CA ARG A 103 24.82 -19.56 31.84
C ARG A 103 25.76 -20.13 32.88
N LYS A 104 25.36 -20.02 34.14
CA LYS A 104 26.07 -20.60 35.28
C LYS A 104 25.24 -21.74 35.85
N SER A 105 25.82 -22.94 35.86
CA SER A 105 25.29 -24.10 36.56
C SER A 105 26.13 -24.36 37.82
N SER A 106 25.74 -25.34 38.63
CA SER A 106 26.51 -25.74 39.82
C SER A 106 27.88 -26.34 39.47
N THR A 107 28.08 -26.84 38.25
CA THR A 107 29.27 -27.58 37.84
C THR A 107 30.03 -26.95 36.68
N SER A 108 29.42 -26.02 35.95
CA SER A 108 30.03 -25.35 34.79
C SER A 108 29.48 -23.95 34.58
N GLU A 109 30.33 -23.07 34.07
CA GLU A 109 29.94 -21.77 33.55
C GLU A 109 30.26 -21.75 32.05
N SER A 110 29.30 -21.40 31.20
CA SER A 110 29.48 -21.34 29.76
C SER A 110 28.88 -20.06 29.20
N TRP A 111 29.56 -19.49 28.19
CA TRP A 111 29.13 -18.27 27.53
C TRP A 111 28.64 -18.60 26.14
N THR A 112 27.45 -18.14 25.79
CA THR A 112 26.89 -18.25 24.44
C THR A 112 26.92 -16.90 23.77
N ILE A 113 27.66 -16.78 22.67
CA ILE A 113 27.82 -15.52 21.92
C ILE A 113 27.30 -15.73 20.50
N PRO A 114 26.23 -15.03 20.08
CA PRO A 114 25.85 -14.98 18.67
C PRO A 114 26.83 -14.06 17.92
N ILE A 115 27.35 -14.56 16.80
CA ILE A 115 28.24 -13.82 15.91
C ILE A 115 27.55 -13.70 14.55
N TYR A 116 27.33 -12.47 14.11
CA TYR A 116 26.71 -12.16 12.84
C TYR A 116 27.73 -12.15 11.69
N ASP A 117 27.32 -12.58 10.50
CA ASP A 117 28.10 -12.36 9.28
C ASP A 117 28.09 -10.89 8.83
N ARG A 118 28.89 -10.54 7.81
CA ARG A 118 29.06 -9.16 7.33
C ARG A 118 27.77 -8.43 6.93
N ARG A 119 26.65 -9.13 6.71
CA ARG A 119 25.36 -8.49 6.40
C ARG A 119 24.80 -7.71 7.58
N TRP A 120 25.37 -7.83 8.78
CA TRP A 120 25.06 -6.92 9.87
C TRP A 120 25.30 -5.45 9.48
N LYS A 121 26.20 -5.19 8.51
CA LYS A 121 26.48 -3.87 7.94
C LYS A 121 25.36 -3.39 7.00
N TRP A 122 24.61 -4.30 6.37
CA TRP A 122 23.62 -4.00 5.33
C TRP A 122 22.36 -3.27 5.84
N LYS A 123 22.11 -3.33 7.15
CA LYS A 123 21.03 -2.56 7.79
C LYS A 123 21.34 -1.06 7.90
N TYR A 124 22.61 -0.67 7.68
CA TYR A 124 23.04 0.72 7.72
C TYR A 124 23.15 1.31 6.32
N GLY A 125 23.21 2.64 6.27
CA GLY A 125 23.15 3.39 5.02
C GLY A 125 21.73 3.77 4.63
N SER A 126 21.63 4.71 3.70
CA SER A 126 20.36 5.18 3.17
C SER A 126 20.52 5.41 1.68
N TYR A 127 19.60 4.86 0.90
CA TYR A 127 19.56 5.07 -0.54
C TYR A 127 18.25 5.72 -0.93
N SER A 128 18.34 6.77 -1.75
CA SER A 128 17.20 7.50 -2.28
C SER A 128 17.32 7.60 -3.78
N GLY A 129 16.21 7.35 -4.48
CA GLY A 129 16.16 7.39 -5.93
C GLY A 129 14.77 7.07 -6.45
N HIS A 130 14.47 7.55 -7.64
CA HIS A 130 13.23 7.23 -8.34
C HIS A 130 13.54 6.85 -9.78
N TRP A 131 13.28 5.60 -10.13
CA TRP A 131 13.62 5.02 -11.43
C TRP A 131 12.42 4.36 -12.09
N ASN A 132 12.47 4.21 -13.41
CA ASN A 132 11.41 3.64 -14.26
C ASN A 132 10.05 4.33 -14.08
N VAL A 133 10.09 5.60 -13.71
CA VAL A 133 8.94 6.50 -13.59
C VAL A 133 8.15 6.50 -14.90
N LYS A 134 6.87 6.14 -14.84
CA LYS A 134 5.99 6.12 -16.01
C LYS A 134 5.18 7.40 -16.14
N LYS A 135 5.40 8.18 -17.19
CA LYS A 135 4.55 9.34 -17.54
C LYS A 135 3.60 8.93 -18.66
N ASN A 136 2.29 8.94 -18.39
CA ASN A 136 1.26 8.52 -19.35
C ASN A 136 1.50 7.10 -19.89
N GLY A 137 1.91 6.16 -19.02
CA GLY A 137 2.26 4.80 -19.40
C GLY A 137 3.63 4.62 -20.07
N VAL A 138 4.32 5.71 -20.43
CA VAL A 138 5.65 5.67 -21.05
C VAL A 138 6.73 5.97 -20.01
N ILE A 139 7.75 5.11 -19.94
CA ILE A 139 8.87 5.32 -19.02
C ILE A 139 9.68 6.54 -19.47
N GLU A 140 10.01 7.42 -18.53
CA GLU A 140 10.91 8.53 -18.79
C GLU A 140 12.30 8.01 -19.17
N SER A 141 12.71 8.24 -20.43
CA SER A 141 13.97 7.70 -20.98
C SER A 141 15.21 8.00 -20.12
N ARG A 142 15.25 9.15 -19.44
CA ARG A 142 16.37 9.51 -18.54
C ARG A 142 16.44 8.67 -17.26
N LYS A 143 15.29 8.18 -16.79
CA LYS A 143 15.12 7.39 -15.57
C LYS A 143 14.92 5.90 -15.86
N GLU A 144 14.95 5.50 -17.13
CA GLU A 144 14.87 4.10 -17.51
C GLU A 144 16.12 3.37 -16.99
N ARG A 145 15.89 2.33 -16.17
CA ARG A 145 16.91 1.46 -15.61
C ARG A 145 16.46 0.01 -15.64
N THR A 146 17.36 -0.87 -16.02
CA THR A 146 17.11 -2.32 -15.98
C THR A 146 17.07 -2.80 -14.53
N PRO A 147 16.39 -3.93 -14.22
CA PRO A 147 16.47 -4.53 -12.89
C PRO A 147 17.91 -4.82 -12.45
N ARG A 148 18.79 -5.15 -13.40
CA ARG A 148 20.22 -5.36 -13.15
C ARG A 148 20.92 -4.08 -12.73
N GLU A 149 20.74 -3.00 -13.47
CA GLU A 149 21.32 -1.69 -13.13
C GLU A 149 20.83 -1.22 -11.76
N LEU A 150 19.54 -1.38 -11.47
CA LEU A 150 18.98 -1.03 -10.16
C LEU A 150 19.59 -1.87 -9.03
N ALA A 151 19.81 -3.17 -9.27
CA ALA A 151 20.43 -4.04 -8.29
C ALA A 151 21.91 -3.69 -8.06
N ASP A 152 22.66 -3.42 -9.13
CA ASP A 152 24.06 -2.97 -9.08
C ASP A 152 24.17 -1.68 -8.26
N MET A 153 23.29 -0.70 -8.49
CA MET A 153 23.24 0.55 -7.73
C MET A 153 22.98 0.32 -6.22
N CYS A 154 22.09 -0.61 -5.85
CA CYS A 154 21.88 -0.95 -4.45
C CYS A 154 23.11 -1.63 -3.81
N LEU A 155 23.78 -2.53 -4.54
CA LEU A 155 24.97 -3.22 -4.06
C LEU A 155 26.16 -2.27 -3.89
N GLU A 156 26.34 -1.34 -4.82
CA GLU A 156 27.31 -0.24 -4.72
C GLU A 156 27.02 0.66 -3.52
N ALA A 157 25.75 1.03 -3.31
CA ALA A 157 25.32 1.84 -2.17
C ALA A 157 25.50 1.12 -0.81
N MET A 158 25.43 -0.22 -0.80
CA MET A 158 25.79 -1.05 0.37
C MET A 158 27.30 -1.12 0.63
N GLY A 159 28.14 -0.68 -0.31
CA GLY A 159 29.59 -0.80 -0.24
C GLY A 159 30.12 -2.18 -0.63
N GLU A 160 29.30 -3.03 -1.25
CA GLU A 160 29.71 -4.35 -1.73
C GLU A 160 30.54 -4.20 -3.01
N LYS A 161 31.77 -4.74 -3.01
CA LYS A 161 32.69 -4.65 -4.16
C LYS A 161 32.68 -5.91 -5.04
N ARG A 162 32.27 -7.05 -4.47
CA ARG A 162 32.30 -8.36 -5.13
C ARG A 162 30.88 -8.88 -5.20
N TYR A 163 30.20 -8.63 -6.31
CA TYR A 163 28.86 -9.12 -6.54
C TYR A 163 28.65 -9.70 -7.93
N ASP A 164 27.53 -10.42 -8.11
CA ASP A 164 27.07 -11.03 -9.35
C ASP A 164 25.58 -10.80 -9.55
N THR A 165 25.23 -10.12 -10.64
CA THR A 165 23.85 -9.79 -11.02
C THR A 165 23.46 -10.37 -12.39
N GLU A 166 24.30 -11.24 -12.96
CA GLU A 166 24.07 -11.79 -14.32
C GLU A 166 22.77 -12.58 -14.45
N ALA A 167 22.28 -13.19 -13.37
CA ALA A 167 21.01 -13.92 -13.40
C ALA A 167 19.81 -13.02 -13.75
N LEU A 168 19.91 -11.70 -13.55
CA LEU A 168 18.86 -10.75 -13.93
C LEU A 168 18.82 -10.51 -15.45
N ASP A 169 19.87 -10.83 -16.20
CA ASP A 169 19.87 -10.74 -17.67
C ASP A 169 18.82 -11.64 -18.31
N ASP A 170 18.42 -12.72 -17.62
CA ASP A 170 17.33 -13.60 -18.06
C ASP A 170 16.02 -12.84 -18.27
N LEU A 171 15.77 -11.79 -17.49
CA LEU A 171 14.58 -10.92 -17.64
C LEU A 171 14.63 -10.10 -18.93
N GLU A 172 15.82 -9.92 -19.51
CA GLU A 172 16.02 -9.14 -20.73
C GLU A 172 16.12 -10.04 -21.98
N LYS A 173 16.80 -11.19 -21.84
CA LYS A 173 17.18 -12.07 -22.96
C LYS A 173 16.13 -13.14 -23.28
N LYS A 174 15.36 -13.65 -22.31
CA LYS A 174 14.41 -14.76 -22.55
C LYS A 174 13.14 -14.30 -23.28
N LYS A 175 13.16 -14.44 -24.61
CA LYS A 175 12.02 -14.21 -25.51
C LYS A 175 10.81 -15.14 -25.25
N SER A 176 10.98 -16.23 -24.51
CA SER A 176 9.94 -17.24 -24.25
C SER A 176 8.84 -16.76 -23.30
N LEU A 177 9.11 -15.76 -22.45
CA LEU A 177 8.12 -15.15 -21.57
C LEU A 177 7.47 -13.96 -22.31
N LYS A 178 6.43 -14.25 -23.09
CA LYS A 178 5.76 -13.30 -24.02
C LYS A 178 5.40 -11.95 -23.38
N TYR A 179 5.09 -11.93 -22.08
CA TYR A 179 4.61 -10.75 -21.35
C TYR A 179 5.69 -10.04 -20.51
N ARG A 180 6.90 -10.61 -20.37
CA ARG A 180 8.02 -10.03 -19.59
C ARG A 180 9.05 -9.26 -20.44
N LYS A 181 8.74 -8.91 -21.69
CA LYS A 181 9.67 -8.11 -22.51
C LYS A 181 9.97 -6.78 -21.81
N LYS A 182 11.21 -6.63 -21.33
CA LYS A 182 11.72 -5.44 -20.60
C LYS A 182 10.87 -5.10 -19.38
N VAL A 183 10.80 -6.00 -18.39
CA VAL A 183 10.26 -5.61 -17.08
C VAL A 183 11.13 -4.47 -16.53
N ARG A 184 10.50 -3.32 -16.29
CA ARG A 184 11.11 -2.11 -15.74
C ARG A 184 10.24 -1.69 -14.55
N PRO A 185 10.44 -2.32 -13.38
CA PRO A 185 9.62 -2.00 -12.21
C PRO A 185 9.90 -0.57 -11.82
N GLU A 186 8.84 0.21 -11.63
CA GLU A 186 8.94 1.54 -11.04
C GLU A 186 9.33 1.37 -9.58
N VAL A 187 10.43 2.03 -9.18
CA VAL A 187 10.94 1.96 -7.81
C VAL A 187 11.14 3.36 -7.26
N HIS A 188 10.51 3.63 -6.12
CA HIS A 188 10.66 4.87 -5.37
C HIS A 188 11.24 4.57 -4.00
N TRP A 189 12.53 4.86 -3.85
CA TRP A 189 13.25 4.68 -2.60
C TRP A 189 13.49 6.04 -1.95
N ASP A 190 13.04 6.20 -0.71
CA ASP A 190 13.24 7.42 0.08
C ASP A 190 13.87 7.05 1.42
N ARG A 191 15.19 7.23 1.51
CA ARG A 191 16.01 6.94 2.70
C ARG A 191 15.87 5.50 3.20
N ILE A 192 15.66 4.55 2.29
CA ILE A 192 15.53 3.14 2.59
C ILE A 192 16.92 2.49 2.66
N PRO A 193 17.19 1.55 3.59
CA PRO A 193 18.42 0.77 3.58
C PRO A 193 18.60 0.07 2.23
N PRO A 194 19.75 0.20 1.54
CA PRO A 194 19.87 -0.30 0.17
C PRO A 194 19.71 -1.83 0.04
N ALA A 195 20.00 -2.60 1.09
CA ALA A 195 19.70 -4.03 1.10
C ALA A 195 18.19 -4.32 1.10
N GLN A 196 17.40 -3.55 1.85
CA GLN A 196 15.94 -3.64 1.82
C GLN A 196 15.41 -3.28 0.42
N ALA A 197 15.91 -2.18 -0.14
CA ALA A 197 15.56 -1.75 -1.51
C ALA A 197 15.89 -2.84 -2.56
N LEU A 198 17.04 -3.49 -2.44
CA LEU A 198 17.43 -4.61 -3.29
C LEU A 198 16.49 -5.81 -3.12
N ASN A 199 16.18 -6.19 -1.88
CA ASN A 199 15.28 -7.30 -1.59
C ASN A 199 13.86 -7.06 -2.15
N ASP A 200 13.35 -5.83 -1.98
CA ASP A 200 12.04 -5.41 -2.47
C ASP A 200 11.98 -5.34 -4.00
N LEU A 201 13.12 -5.10 -4.66
CA LEU A 201 13.23 -5.15 -6.12
C LEU A 201 13.24 -6.59 -6.65
N VAL A 202 14.08 -7.46 -6.08
CA VAL A 202 14.38 -8.78 -6.67
C VAL A 202 13.38 -9.87 -6.25
N THR A 203 12.83 -9.79 -5.04
CA THR A 203 11.87 -10.79 -4.53
C THR A 203 10.60 -10.86 -5.38
N PRO A 204 9.95 -9.73 -5.74
CA PRO A 204 8.81 -9.75 -6.64
C PRO A 204 9.16 -10.16 -8.06
N LEU A 205 10.43 -10.28 -8.44
CA LEU A 205 10.83 -10.76 -9.77
C LEU A 205 11.12 -12.27 -9.79
N GLY A 206 11.04 -12.93 -8.63
CA GLY A 206 11.36 -14.36 -8.47
C GLY A 206 12.85 -14.63 -8.29
N TYR A 207 13.59 -13.67 -7.73
CA TYR A 207 15.01 -13.78 -7.42
C TYR A 207 15.26 -13.57 -5.93
N ARG A 208 16.44 -13.96 -5.46
CA ARG A 208 16.88 -13.80 -4.07
C ARG A 208 18.33 -13.32 -4.01
N VAL A 209 18.66 -12.64 -2.92
CA VAL A 209 20.04 -12.23 -2.60
C VAL A 209 20.73 -13.35 -1.84
N CYS A 210 21.91 -13.78 -2.26
CA CYS A 210 22.65 -14.90 -1.68
C CYS A 210 24.11 -14.50 -1.40
N LEU A 211 24.59 -14.71 -0.17
CA LEU A 211 26.00 -14.49 0.18
C LEU A 211 26.78 -15.82 0.08
N GLY A 212 27.73 -15.90 -0.87
CA GLY A 212 28.55 -17.09 -1.09
C GLY A 212 29.67 -17.26 -0.05
N TRP A 213 30.29 -18.45 -0.01
CA TRP A 213 31.47 -18.70 0.83
C TRP A 213 32.74 -18.06 0.28
N ASP A 214 32.74 -17.69 -0.99
CA ASP A 214 33.79 -16.96 -1.68
C ASP A 214 33.73 -15.45 -1.47
N ASP A 215 32.89 -15.01 -0.52
CA ASP A 215 32.72 -13.61 -0.11
C ASP A 215 32.10 -12.73 -1.22
N ARG A 216 31.38 -13.36 -2.16
CA ARG A 216 30.66 -12.71 -3.27
C ARG A 216 29.15 -12.74 -3.05
N VAL A 217 28.49 -11.59 -3.21
CA VAL A 217 27.02 -11.48 -3.20
C VAL A 217 26.48 -11.86 -4.57
N ARG A 218 25.49 -12.73 -4.65
CA ARG A 218 24.88 -13.16 -5.91
C ARG A 218 23.39 -12.90 -5.86
N ILE A 219 22.81 -12.62 -7.03
CA ILE A 219 21.38 -12.66 -7.23
C ILE A 219 21.05 -13.96 -7.94
N CYS A 220 20.28 -14.83 -7.29
CA CYS A 220 19.97 -16.16 -7.81
C CYS A 220 18.46 -16.29 -8.06
N LYS A 221 18.09 -17.03 -9.11
CA LYS A 221 16.68 -17.25 -9.47
C LYS A 221 16.07 -18.29 -8.54
N TYR A 222 14.89 -18.02 -8.00
CA TYR A 222 14.21 -18.93 -7.09
C TYR A 222 14.06 -20.35 -7.65
N GLY A 223 14.43 -21.35 -6.84
CA GLY A 223 14.30 -22.77 -7.14
C GLY A 223 15.34 -23.35 -8.09
N VAL A 224 16.26 -22.54 -8.64
CA VAL A 224 17.24 -22.97 -9.63
C VAL A 224 18.64 -23.00 -9.03
N GLY A 225 19.26 -24.16 -9.04
CA GLY A 225 20.57 -24.35 -8.41
C GLY A 225 21.07 -25.77 -8.48
N GLU A 226 22.16 -26.01 -7.79
CA GLU A 226 22.82 -27.31 -7.70
C GLU A 226 21.94 -28.35 -6.97
N LEU A 227 22.25 -29.63 -7.22
CA LEU A 227 21.66 -30.74 -6.47
C LEU A 227 22.42 -30.95 -5.15
N LEU A 228 21.76 -31.63 -4.22
CA LEU A 228 22.41 -32.03 -2.97
C LEU A 228 23.58 -32.99 -3.29
N PRO A 229 24.76 -32.80 -2.67
CA PRO A 229 25.87 -33.74 -2.80
C PRO A 229 25.46 -35.16 -2.39
N THR A 230 25.97 -36.18 -3.07
CA THR A 230 25.77 -37.59 -2.70
C THR A 230 26.89 -38.12 -1.81
N ASP A 231 28.06 -37.49 -1.83
CA ASP A 231 29.23 -37.92 -1.10
C ASP A 231 29.15 -37.52 0.38
N ASP A 232 29.58 -38.42 1.28
CA ASP A 232 29.61 -38.21 2.74
C ASP A 232 28.24 -37.93 3.39
N LEU A 233 27.16 -38.34 2.73
CA LEU A 233 25.82 -38.24 3.26
C LEU A 233 25.65 -39.22 4.42
N MET A 234 25.46 -38.68 5.64
CA MET A 234 25.16 -39.48 6.83
C MET A 234 23.66 -39.79 6.91
N SER A 235 22.83 -38.80 6.60
CA SER A 235 21.37 -38.94 6.56
C SER A 235 20.79 -37.97 5.55
N GLY A 236 19.89 -38.42 4.69
CA GLY A 236 19.15 -37.58 3.75
C GLY A 236 17.65 -37.71 3.96
N GLY A 237 16.94 -36.59 3.92
CA GLY A 237 15.49 -36.50 3.84
C GLY A 237 15.08 -36.00 2.47
N PHE A 238 14.17 -36.72 1.81
CA PHE A 238 13.47 -36.20 0.65
C PHE A 238 12.13 -35.63 1.12
N ASP A 239 12.01 -34.32 1.07
CA ASP A 239 10.78 -33.62 1.43
C ASP A 239 10.08 -33.22 0.13
N ALA A 240 9.00 -33.93 -0.21
CA ALA A 240 8.15 -33.50 -1.31
C ALA A 240 7.23 -32.38 -0.82
N ASN A 241 7.70 -31.14 -0.88
CA ASN A 241 6.80 -29.99 -0.71
C ASN A 241 5.93 -29.88 -1.97
N LEU A 242 4.71 -30.42 -1.91
CA LEU A 242 3.73 -30.33 -2.99
C LEU A 242 3.06 -28.95 -2.91
N PRO A 243 3.37 -28.02 -3.83
CA PRO A 243 2.85 -26.67 -3.76
C PRO A 243 1.33 -26.70 -3.96
N GLU A 244 0.61 -25.90 -3.17
CA GLU A 244 -0.82 -25.66 -3.40
C GLU A 244 -0.99 -24.87 -4.70
N ILE A 245 -1.40 -25.56 -5.77
CA ILE A 245 -1.62 -24.93 -7.07
C ILE A 245 -3.06 -24.45 -7.14
N PRO A 246 -3.35 -23.14 -7.23
CA PRO A 246 -4.71 -22.62 -7.37
C PRO A 246 -5.26 -22.87 -8.79
N ASP A 247 -6.58 -23.07 -8.94
CA ASP A 247 -7.20 -23.22 -10.27
C ASP A 247 -7.10 -21.94 -11.11
N SER A 248 -7.05 -20.78 -10.45
CA SER A 248 -6.78 -19.50 -11.07
C SER A 248 -6.08 -18.54 -10.12
N THR A 249 -5.40 -17.53 -10.66
CA THR A 249 -4.85 -16.42 -9.87
C THR A 249 -5.53 -15.13 -10.29
N THR A 250 -6.08 -14.41 -9.32
CA THR A 250 -6.69 -13.10 -9.53
C THR A 250 -5.80 -12.01 -8.98
N VAL A 251 -5.43 -11.05 -9.83
CA VAL A 251 -4.79 -9.81 -9.41
C VAL A 251 -5.86 -8.77 -9.17
N LEU A 252 -5.99 -8.33 -7.91
CA LEU A 252 -6.84 -7.22 -7.50
C LEU A 252 -6.01 -5.95 -7.40
N GLY A 253 -6.37 -4.96 -8.20
CA GLY A 253 -5.77 -3.64 -8.22
C GLY A 253 -6.18 -2.77 -7.03
N GLY A 254 -5.74 -1.51 -7.10
CA GLY A 254 -6.27 -0.44 -6.27
C GLY A 254 -7.72 -0.10 -6.62
N ILE A 255 -8.30 0.81 -5.83
CA ILE A 255 -9.68 1.29 -6.04
C ILE A 255 -9.75 1.99 -7.39
N THR A 256 -10.73 1.60 -8.21
CA THR A 256 -11.01 2.21 -9.50
C THR A 256 -11.53 3.63 -9.33
N MET A 257 -11.02 4.53 -10.17
CA MET A 257 -11.25 5.96 -10.03
C MET A 257 -11.93 6.53 -11.27
N HIS A 258 -12.85 7.46 -11.07
CA HIS A 258 -13.62 8.09 -12.13
C HIS A 258 -13.45 9.60 -12.06
N GLU A 259 -12.68 10.17 -12.98
CA GLU A 259 -12.59 11.61 -13.19
C GLU A 259 -13.84 12.06 -13.95
N ALA A 260 -14.68 12.82 -13.28
CA ALA A 260 -15.89 13.39 -13.83
C ALA A 260 -15.99 14.86 -13.44
N MET A 261 -16.73 15.63 -14.25
CA MET A 261 -17.11 16.98 -13.93
C MET A 261 -18.44 16.96 -13.17
N TRP A 262 -18.46 17.66 -12.05
CA TRP A 262 -19.58 17.74 -11.12
C TRP A 262 -20.12 19.16 -11.10
N GLU A 263 -21.44 19.30 -11.18
CA GLU A 263 -22.11 20.55 -10.87
C GLU A 263 -22.01 20.82 -9.37
N MET A 264 -21.80 22.09 -9.01
CA MET A 264 -21.69 22.50 -7.63
C MET A 264 -22.84 23.41 -7.22
N GLU A 265 -23.34 23.22 -6.00
CA GLU A 265 -24.38 24.05 -5.41
C GLU A 265 -23.81 24.86 -4.25
N PRO A 266 -24.12 26.17 -4.16
CA PRO A 266 -23.70 26.98 -3.03
C PRO A 266 -24.37 26.49 -1.74
N VAL A 267 -23.55 26.26 -0.72
CA VAL A 267 -23.98 25.81 0.61
C VAL A 267 -23.43 26.72 1.71
N GLY A 268 -24.03 26.66 2.90
CA GLY A 268 -23.52 27.32 4.09
C GLY A 268 -23.65 26.43 5.33
N LEU A 269 -22.95 26.80 6.38
CA LEU A 269 -23.07 26.17 7.70
C LEU A 269 -24.20 26.86 8.47
N ASP A 270 -25.18 26.10 8.94
CA ASP A 270 -26.31 26.62 9.68
C ASP A 270 -26.06 26.66 11.21
N LEU A 271 -26.96 27.25 11.99
CA LEU A 271 -26.83 27.43 13.45
C LEU A 271 -26.81 26.13 14.26
N ASP A 272 -27.26 25.03 13.67
CA ASP A 272 -27.22 23.69 14.26
C ASP A 272 -25.95 22.89 13.87
N GLY A 273 -25.08 23.48 13.05
CA GLY A 273 -23.84 22.84 12.57
C GLY A 273 -24.01 21.99 11.31
N ASP A 274 -25.19 21.93 10.70
CA ASP A 274 -25.41 21.21 9.45
C ASP A 274 -25.08 22.07 8.21
N TRP A 275 -24.61 21.42 7.14
CA TRP A 275 -24.39 22.04 5.84
C TRP A 275 -25.60 21.93 4.93
N ARG A 276 -26.13 23.08 4.49
CA ARG A 276 -27.36 23.15 3.69
C ARG A 276 -27.18 24.06 2.47
N PRO A 277 -27.96 23.86 1.39
CA PRO A 277 -28.06 24.85 0.32
C PRO A 277 -28.31 26.23 0.90
N ILE A 278 -27.73 27.28 0.33
CA ILE A 278 -27.81 28.64 0.91
C ILE A 278 -29.25 29.10 1.15
N ASN A 279 -30.21 28.70 0.31
CA ASN A 279 -31.62 29.04 0.45
C ASN A 279 -32.33 28.29 1.59
N HIS A 280 -31.68 27.30 2.21
CA HIS A 280 -32.21 26.48 3.30
C HIS A 280 -31.58 26.83 4.65
N LEU A 281 -30.80 27.91 4.71
CA LEU A 281 -30.17 28.37 5.94
C LEU A 281 -31.19 29.13 6.79
N SER A 282 -31.16 28.93 8.11
CA SER A 282 -32.04 29.63 9.05
C SER A 282 -32.01 31.16 8.92
N TYR A 283 -30.85 31.68 8.50
CA TYR A 283 -30.57 33.11 8.33
C TYR A 283 -30.59 33.59 6.88
N ALA A 284 -31.14 32.81 5.95
CA ALA A 284 -31.33 33.27 4.58
C ALA A 284 -32.20 34.54 4.56
N PRO A 285 -31.77 35.63 3.91
CA PRO A 285 -32.60 36.84 3.73
C PRO A 285 -33.92 36.46 3.07
N ARG A 286 -35.02 37.10 3.46
CA ARG A 286 -36.35 36.78 2.93
C ARG A 286 -36.88 37.93 2.08
N ASP A 287 -37.52 37.58 0.96
CA ASP A 287 -38.23 38.53 0.13
C ASP A 287 -39.55 38.99 0.79
N ILE A 288 -40.29 39.87 0.10
CA ILE A 288 -41.61 40.36 0.54
C ILE A 288 -42.67 39.26 0.68
N VAL A 289 -42.44 38.07 0.10
CA VAL A 289 -43.32 36.89 0.17
C VAL A 289 -42.78 35.85 1.18
N PHE A 290 -41.82 36.25 2.03
CA PHE A 290 -41.14 35.40 3.00
C PHE A 290 -40.36 34.22 2.41
N LYS A 291 -40.03 34.26 1.11
CA LYS A 291 -39.19 33.26 0.46
C LYS A 291 -37.71 33.60 0.66
N PRO A 292 -36.87 32.61 0.99
CA PRO A 292 -35.44 32.81 1.11
C PRO A 292 -34.83 33.23 -0.23
N ASP A 293 -34.13 34.36 -0.25
CA ASP A 293 -33.57 34.95 -1.45
C ASP A 293 -32.31 35.78 -1.14
N TRP A 294 -31.17 35.26 -1.57
CA TRP A 294 -29.88 35.93 -1.38
C TRP A 294 -29.65 37.12 -2.32
N ARG A 295 -30.55 37.37 -3.30
CA ARG A 295 -30.44 38.52 -4.21
C ARG A 295 -30.40 39.89 -3.51
N PHE A 296 -30.91 39.96 -2.28
CA PHE A 296 -30.97 41.20 -1.51
C PHE A 296 -29.72 41.46 -0.66
N SER A 297 -28.82 40.47 -0.54
CA SER A 297 -27.70 40.53 0.40
C SER A 297 -26.37 40.40 -0.33
N ILE A 298 -25.61 41.49 -0.34
CA ILE A 298 -24.37 41.57 -1.12
C ILE A 298 -23.18 41.05 -0.26
N PRO A 299 -22.43 40.06 -0.73
CA PRO A 299 -21.20 39.61 -0.09
C PRO A 299 -20.10 40.68 -0.18
N PRO A 300 -19.10 40.69 0.72
CA PRO A 300 -18.94 39.80 1.86
C PRO A 300 -19.73 40.26 3.10
N ASN A 301 -20.45 41.40 3.04
CA ASN A 301 -20.94 42.10 4.23
C ASN A 301 -22.31 41.66 4.71
N PHE A 302 -23.14 41.08 3.85
CA PHE A 302 -24.47 40.54 4.17
C PHE A 302 -25.32 41.42 5.12
N PRO A 303 -25.62 42.68 4.73
CA PRO A 303 -26.23 43.68 5.63
C PRO A 303 -27.60 43.27 6.19
N GLU A 304 -28.41 42.57 5.38
CA GLU A 304 -29.77 42.12 5.73
C GLU A 304 -29.82 41.08 6.86
N ILE A 305 -28.69 40.49 7.24
CA ILE A 305 -28.62 39.57 8.40
C ILE A 305 -28.50 40.37 9.70
N ARG A 306 -27.79 41.51 9.67
CA ARG A 306 -27.56 42.32 10.88
C ARG A 306 -28.80 43.11 11.28
N LEU A 307 -29.48 43.68 10.29
CA LEU A 307 -30.66 44.51 10.47
C LEU A 307 -31.76 43.95 9.57
N LYS A 308 -32.93 43.64 10.12
CA LYS A 308 -34.07 43.26 9.27
C LYS A 308 -34.55 44.50 8.53
N PHE A 309 -34.98 44.34 7.29
CA PHE A 309 -35.48 45.45 6.47
C PHE A 309 -36.53 46.31 7.21
N ASP A 310 -37.47 45.70 7.91
CA ASP A 310 -38.51 46.41 8.67
C ASP A 310 -37.96 47.18 9.88
N GLU A 311 -36.86 46.73 10.48
CA GLU A 311 -36.22 47.43 11.59
C GLU A 311 -35.43 48.63 11.12
N ILE A 312 -34.79 48.54 9.95
CA ILE A 312 -34.17 49.69 9.28
C ILE A 312 -35.26 50.73 8.95
N LYS A 313 -36.36 50.26 8.36
CA LYS A 313 -37.48 51.11 7.95
C LYS A 313 -38.16 51.80 9.14
N ASN A 314 -38.30 51.11 10.27
CA ASN A 314 -39.05 51.59 11.44
C ASN A 314 -38.17 52.03 12.63
N ASN A 315 -36.83 52.01 12.48
CA ASN A 315 -35.85 52.36 13.51
C ASN A 315 -36.01 51.57 14.84
N ILE A 316 -36.29 50.27 14.73
CA ILE A 316 -36.50 49.36 15.88
C ILE A 316 -35.17 48.73 16.28
N LYS A 317 -34.83 48.74 17.58
CA LYS A 317 -33.63 48.05 18.10
C LYS A 317 -33.97 46.60 18.48
N PRO A 318 -33.17 45.60 18.05
CA PRO A 318 -33.38 44.20 18.44
C PRO A 318 -33.08 43.99 19.93
N THR A 319 -33.61 42.91 20.50
CA THR A 319 -33.25 42.46 21.86
C THR A 319 -31.80 41.95 21.89
N ASP A 320 -31.17 41.93 23.07
CA ASP A 320 -29.78 41.50 23.21
C ASP A 320 -29.54 40.05 22.73
N ASP A 321 -30.48 39.15 22.98
CA ASP A 321 -30.38 37.75 22.54
C ASP A 321 -30.55 37.60 21.03
N GLU A 322 -31.50 38.34 20.42
CA GLU A 322 -31.66 38.39 18.97
C GLU A 322 -30.42 39.01 18.31
N TYR A 323 -29.81 40.02 18.93
CA TYR A 323 -28.57 40.61 18.47
C TYR A 323 -27.40 39.62 18.49
N LYS A 324 -27.23 38.85 19.59
CA LYS A 324 -26.21 37.79 19.68
C LYS A 324 -26.41 36.72 18.60
N LYS A 325 -27.65 36.23 18.46
CA LYS A 325 -28.03 35.27 17.43
C LYS A 325 -27.70 35.77 16.03
N ARG A 326 -28.07 37.01 15.69
CA ARG A 326 -27.75 37.60 14.38
C ARG A 326 -26.26 37.83 14.16
N LYS A 327 -25.51 38.13 15.22
CA LYS A 327 -24.05 38.23 15.14
C LYS A 327 -23.43 36.87 14.78
N GLU A 328 -23.94 35.78 15.35
CA GLU A 328 -23.53 34.41 15.00
C GLU A 328 -23.93 34.05 13.58
N GLN A 329 -25.18 34.30 13.19
CA GLN A 329 -25.67 34.10 11.81
C GLN A 329 -24.83 34.87 10.79
N HIS A 330 -24.51 36.14 11.08
CA HIS A 330 -23.67 36.99 10.24
C HIS A 330 -22.26 36.40 10.12
N ALA A 331 -21.66 35.96 11.23
CA ALA A 331 -20.34 35.35 11.21
C ALA A 331 -20.32 34.06 10.35
N LEU A 332 -21.33 33.20 10.47
CA LEU A 332 -21.47 31.98 9.66
C LEU A 332 -21.66 32.31 8.18
N ALA A 333 -22.50 33.30 7.85
CA ALA A 333 -22.72 33.75 6.48
C ALA A 333 -21.43 34.27 5.85
N VAL A 334 -20.69 35.14 6.55
CA VAL A 334 -19.39 35.67 6.10
C VAL A 334 -18.38 34.55 5.83
N GLN A 335 -18.39 33.50 6.66
CA GLN A 335 -17.45 32.39 6.56
C GLN A 335 -17.80 31.36 5.48
N THR A 336 -19.08 31.20 5.13
CA THR A 336 -19.53 30.05 4.33
C THR A 336 -20.36 30.42 3.10
N VAL A 337 -21.25 31.42 3.17
CA VAL A 337 -22.13 31.76 2.05
C VAL A 337 -21.30 32.32 0.89
N TYR A 338 -21.50 31.72 -0.28
CA TYR A 338 -20.75 31.97 -1.54
C TYR A 338 -19.26 31.60 -1.47
N ARG A 339 -18.79 31.08 -0.34
CA ARG A 339 -17.43 30.53 -0.18
C ARG A 339 -17.45 29.01 -0.22
N CYS A 340 -18.55 28.37 0.17
CA CYS A 340 -18.65 26.93 0.21
C CYS A 340 -19.59 26.41 -0.87
N TYR A 341 -19.12 25.45 -1.64
CA TYR A 341 -19.87 24.82 -2.71
C TYR A 341 -19.79 23.31 -2.57
N ARG A 342 -20.94 22.63 -2.58
CA ARG A 342 -21.06 21.18 -2.44
C ARG A 342 -21.27 20.53 -3.80
N LEU A 343 -20.67 19.35 -4.04
CA LEU A 343 -21.01 18.58 -5.25
C LEU A 343 -22.50 18.21 -5.24
N THR A 344 -23.11 18.23 -6.42
CA THR A 344 -24.51 17.82 -6.60
C THR A 344 -24.62 16.59 -7.48
N TYR A 345 -24.43 16.77 -8.78
CA TYR A 345 -24.59 15.75 -9.80
C TYR A 345 -23.44 15.79 -10.80
N PRO A 346 -23.11 14.67 -11.46
CA PRO A 346 -22.30 14.72 -12.66
C PRO A 346 -22.98 15.59 -13.72
N VAL A 347 -22.20 16.38 -14.45
CA VAL A 347 -22.68 17.23 -15.55
C VAL A 347 -23.53 16.39 -16.53
N ASN A 348 -24.63 16.97 -17.02
CA ASN A 348 -25.69 16.35 -17.84
C ASN A 348 -26.75 15.55 -17.06
N THR A 349 -26.75 15.60 -15.73
CA THR A 349 -27.88 15.07 -14.94
C THR A 349 -28.97 16.13 -14.85
N GLU A 350 -30.18 15.81 -15.29
CA GLU A 350 -31.35 16.70 -15.17
C GLU A 350 -32.13 16.40 -13.89
N GLU A 351 -32.35 17.44 -13.07
CA GLU A 351 -33.18 17.33 -11.87
C GLU A 351 -34.67 17.38 -12.23
N LYS A 352 -35.48 16.60 -11.51
CA LYS A 352 -36.95 16.72 -11.61
C LYS A 352 -37.42 17.94 -10.81
N GLU A 353 -37.87 18.96 -11.52
CA GLU A 353 -38.33 20.24 -10.95
C GLU A 353 -39.34 20.08 -9.80
N THR A 354 -40.30 19.15 -9.93
CA THR A 354 -41.32 18.89 -8.90
C THR A 354 -40.73 18.36 -7.59
N LEU A 355 -39.72 17.49 -7.67
CA LEU A 355 -39.02 16.96 -6.50
C LEU A 355 -38.07 18.01 -5.92
N ARG A 356 -37.44 18.81 -6.77
CA ARG A 356 -36.55 19.89 -6.35
C ARG A 356 -37.32 20.93 -5.53
N LYS A 357 -38.48 21.36 -6.03
CA LYS A 357 -39.38 22.26 -5.32
C LYS A 357 -39.80 21.72 -3.95
N ARG A 358 -40.16 20.43 -3.87
CA ARG A 358 -40.51 19.78 -2.59
C ARG A 358 -39.33 19.75 -1.61
N TYR A 359 -38.12 19.50 -2.10
CA TYR A 359 -36.90 19.53 -1.29
C TYR A 359 -36.60 20.95 -0.79
N ASP A 360 -36.78 21.97 -1.64
CA ASP A 360 -36.57 23.37 -1.28
C ASP A 360 -37.62 23.86 -0.25
N GLU A 361 -38.89 23.47 -0.40
CA GLU A 361 -39.96 23.77 0.57
C GLU A 361 -39.67 23.18 1.96
N LEU A 362 -39.28 21.90 2.02
CA LEU A 362 -38.89 21.25 3.28
C LEU A 362 -37.63 21.88 3.89
N GLY A 363 -36.70 22.32 3.05
CA GLY A 363 -35.51 23.06 3.47
C GLY A 363 -35.85 24.40 4.13
N ALA A 364 -36.77 25.16 3.54
CA ALA A 364 -37.24 26.43 4.09
C ALA A 364 -38.02 26.26 5.41
N ASP A 365 -38.83 25.20 5.52
CA ASP A 365 -39.53 24.86 6.76
C ASP A 365 -38.54 24.50 7.89
N LEU A 366 -37.49 23.72 7.56
CA LEU A 366 -36.45 23.33 8.50
C LEU A 366 -35.62 24.54 8.95
N ALA A 367 -35.24 25.41 8.00
CA ALA A 367 -34.56 26.66 8.26
C ALA A 367 -35.32 27.52 9.29
N LYS A 368 -36.65 27.58 9.15
CA LYS A 368 -37.52 28.29 10.09
C LYS A 368 -37.47 27.69 11.50
N LEU A 369 -37.56 26.36 11.64
CA LEU A 369 -37.46 25.73 12.97
C LEU A 369 -36.11 26.00 13.66
N VAL A 370 -35.03 26.03 12.89
CA VAL A 370 -33.68 26.29 13.41
C VAL A 370 -33.52 27.75 13.82
N ASP A 371 -34.10 28.67 13.04
CA ASP A 371 -34.20 30.08 13.39
C ASP A 371 -35.03 30.27 14.68
N ASP A 372 -36.13 29.52 14.82
CA ASP A 372 -36.96 29.51 16.04
C ASP A 372 -36.28 28.85 17.25
N GLY A 373 -35.05 28.35 17.09
CA GLY A 373 -34.23 27.82 18.19
C GLY A 373 -34.28 26.30 18.37
N SER A 374 -35.01 25.57 17.52
CA SER A 374 -35.03 24.10 17.56
C SER A 374 -33.68 23.51 17.16
N ARG A 375 -33.30 22.38 17.75
CA ARG A 375 -31.99 21.71 17.56
C ARG A 375 -32.16 20.18 17.43
N PRO A 376 -31.12 19.45 16.98
CA PRO A 376 -31.13 17.99 17.00
C PRO A 376 -31.52 17.42 18.38
N GLY A 377 -32.47 16.48 18.39
CA GLY A 377 -33.08 15.94 19.61
C GLY A 377 -34.48 16.49 19.90
N ASP A 378 -34.86 17.62 19.30
CA ASP A 378 -36.24 18.10 19.35
C ASP A 378 -37.11 17.28 18.39
N LYS A 379 -38.22 16.74 18.89
CA LYS A 379 -39.14 15.89 18.10
C LYS A 379 -39.62 16.54 16.80
N GLY A 380 -39.85 17.86 16.82
CA GLY A 380 -40.27 18.65 15.66
C GLY A 380 -39.17 18.74 14.61
N TYR A 381 -37.96 19.07 15.05
CA TYR A 381 -36.76 19.13 14.22
C TYR A 381 -36.45 17.77 13.59
N ASP A 382 -36.31 16.71 14.41
CA ASP A 382 -35.90 15.38 13.93
C ASP A 382 -36.87 14.82 12.89
N ARG A 383 -38.18 15.02 13.09
CA ARG A 383 -39.22 14.59 12.14
C ARG A 383 -39.11 15.33 10.81
N LEU A 384 -38.86 16.64 10.84
CA LEU A 384 -38.74 17.44 9.62
C LEU A 384 -37.42 17.17 8.91
N TYR A 385 -36.32 17.06 9.66
CA TYR A 385 -35.00 16.69 9.17
C TYR A 385 -35.01 15.32 8.46
N ALA A 386 -35.73 14.33 9.01
CA ALA A 386 -35.91 13.03 8.36
C ALA A 386 -36.66 13.15 7.01
N LYS A 387 -37.71 13.97 6.94
CA LYS A 387 -38.44 14.25 5.68
C LYS A 387 -37.56 14.98 4.66
N TYR A 388 -36.79 15.97 5.12
CA TYR A 388 -35.85 16.73 4.31
C TYR A 388 -34.78 15.82 3.71
N THR A 389 -34.17 14.96 4.52
CA THR A 389 -33.19 13.97 4.08
C THR A 389 -33.78 12.94 3.11
N ALA A 390 -35.02 12.48 3.36
CA ALA A 390 -35.72 11.57 2.46
C ALA A 390 -36.03 12.23 1.11
N ALA A 391 -36.47 13.49 1.10
CA ALA A 391 -36.72 14.24 -0.13
C ALA A 391 -35.43 14.46 -0.95
N ARG A 392 -34.31 14.74 -0.28
CA ARG A 392 -32.99 14.83 -0.92
C ARG A 392 -32.60 13.52 -1.61
N ARG A 393 -32.75 12.39 -0.91
CA ARG A 393 -32.46 11.05 -1.46
C ARG A 393 -33.39 10.70 -2.63
N GLU A 394 -34.67 11.02 -2.50
CA GLU A 394 -35.66 10.81 -3.56
C GLU A 394 -35.33 11.62 -4.82
N LEU A 395 -34.99 12.91 -4.64
CA LEU A 395 -34.54 13.78 -5.73
C LEU A 395 -33.30 13.22 -6.41
N PHE A 396 -32.30 12.80 -5.64
CA PHE A 396 -31.06 12.22 -6.19
C PHE A 396 -31.33 10.96 -7.00
N LEU A 397 -32.04 9.99 -6.41
CA LEU A 397 -32.35 8.71 -7.06
C LEU A 397 -33.18 8.88 -8.33
N LYS A 398 -34.16 9.79 -8.33
CA LYS A 398 -35.07 10.02 -9.46
C LYS A 398 -34.46 10.85 -10.59
N SER A 399 -33.35 11.54 -10.33
CA SER A 399 -32.56 12.25 -11.35
C SER A 399 -31.63 11.29 -12.11
N GLU A 400 -31.50 10.04 -11.65
CA GLU A 400 -30.70 8.98 -12.27
C GLU A 400 -29.27 9.43 -12.68
N PRO A 401 -28.50 10.05 -11.77
CA PRO A 401 -27.18 10.57 -12.08
C PRO A 401 -26.28 9.50 -12.69
N VAL A 402 -25.77 9.80 -13.89
CA VAL A 402 -24.87 8.90 -14.63
C VAL A 402 -23.45 9.39 -14.45
N LEU A 403 -22.62 8.54 -13.85
CA LEU A 403 -21.19 8.80 -13.82
C LEU A 403 -20.55 8.31 -15.13
N PRO A 404 -19.77 9.13 -15.84
CA PRO A 404 -19.05 8.69 -17.02
C PRO A 404 -18.07 7.57 -16.65
N GLY A 405 -18.10 6.49 -17.45
CA GLY A 405 -17.36 5.28 -17.15
C GLY A 405 -17.65 4.16 -18.15
N PRO A 406 -17.08 2.96 -17.92
CA PRO A 406 -17.42 1.78 -18.70
C PRO A 406 -18.88 1.41 -18.46
N LYS A 407 -19.51 0.83 -19.47
CA LYS A 407 -20.86 0.30 -19.29
C LYS A 407 -20.81 -0.90 -18.33
N GLN A 408 -21.60 -0.86 -17.28
CA GLN A 408 -21.74 -1.97 -16.34
C GLN A 408 -22.63 -3.05 -16.93
N LYS A 409 -22.20 -4.31 -16.80
CA LYS A 409 -23.04 -5.46 -17.09
C LYS A 409 -24.03 -5.66 -15.95
N ASN A 410 -25.32 -5.46 -16.21
CA ASN A 410 -26.35 -5.72 -15.23
C ASN A 410 -26.33 -7.22 -14.85
N PRO A 411 -26.21 -7.59 -13.56
CA PRO A 411 -26.06 -8.99 -13.15
C PRO A 411 -27.30 -9.84 -13.44
N ARG A 412 -28.49 -9.24 -13.49
CA ARG A 412 -29.75 -9.94 -13.78
C ARG A 412 -30.02 -10.08 -15.27
N THR A 413 -29.73 -9.04 -16.06
CA THR A 413 -30.11 -9.00 -17.49
C THR A 413 -28.94 -9.26 -18.44
N GLY A 414 -27.70 -9.18 -17.95
CA GLY A 414 -26.49 -9.29 -18.76
C GLY A 414 -26.26 -8.11 -19.73
N LYS A 415 -27.16 -7.13 -19.79
CA LYS A 415 -27.05 -5.96 -20.67
C LYS A 415 -26.05 -4.96 -20.10
N LEU A 416 -25.28 -4.34 -20.99
CA LEU A 416 -24.38 -3.24 -20.68
C LEU A 416 -25.19 -1.93 -20.58
N GLY A 417 -25.12 -1.25 -19.43
CA GLY A 417 -25.76 0.04 -19.19
C GLY A 417 -24.83 1.02 -18.49
N ASP A 418 -25.20 2.30 -18.44
CA ASP A 418 -24.35 3.33 -17.83
C ASP A 418 -24.29 3.20 -16.30
N TYR A 419 -23.24 3.77 -15.70
CA TYR A 419 -23.04 3.72 -14.25
C TYR A 419 -23.98 4.71 -13.56
N LYS A 420 -25.14 4.23 -13.09
CA LYS A 420 -26.11 5.04 -12.35
C LYS A 420 -25.79 5.06 -10.87
N LEU A 421 -25.63 6.24 -10.29
CA LEU A 421 -25.46 6.41 -8.84
C LEU A 421 -26.82 6.26 -8.16
N GLN A 422 -26.86 5.45 -7.11
CA GLN A 422 -28.03 5.23 -6.26
C GLN A 422 -28.06 6.24 -5.11
N GLU A 423 -26.89 6.55 -4.56
CA GLU A 423 -26.72 7.45 -3.41
C GLU A 423 -25.51 8.37 -3.63
N PHE A 424 -25.57 9.57 -3.08
CA PHE A 424 -24.45 10.52 -3.15
C PHE A 424 -23.28 10.05 -2.28
N GLU A 425 -23.55 9.28 -1.24
CA GLU A 425 -22.54 8.70 -0.35
C GLU A 425 -21.61 7.71 -1.07
N GLN A 426 -21.98 7.24 -2.27
CA GLN A 426 -21.12 6.38 -3.10
C GLN A 426 -19.84 7.06 -3.58
N ILE A 427 -19.84 8.39 -3.64
CA ILE A 427 -18.67 9.19 -4.05
C ILE A 427 -17.90 9.78 -2.85
N LEU A 428 -18.41 9.59 -1.63
CA LEU A 428 -17.78 10.07 -0.40
C LEU A 428 -16.87 9.01 0.25
N PRO A 429 -15.77 9.39 0.94
CA PRO A 429 -15.24 10.73 0.99
C PRO A 429 -14.68 11.16 -0.36
N ILE A 430 -14.91 12.42 -0.71
CA ILE A 430 -14.26 13.07 -1.86
C ILE A 430 -12.83 13.36 -1.43
N PHE A 431 -11.94 12.41 -1.68
CA PHE A 431 -10.54 12.62 -1.36
C PHE A 431 -10.04 13.93 -1.99
N GLU A 432 -9.23 14.71 -1.27
CA GLU A 432 -8.55 15.92 -1.79
C GLU A 432 -7.95 15.69 -3.18
N THR A 433 -7.51 14.46 -3.43
CA THR A 433 -7.69 13.63 -4.64
C THR A 433 -6.68 12.50 -4.49
N ARG A 434 -7.15 11.28 -4.23
CA ARG A 434 -6.31 10.07 -4.33
C ARG A 434 -6.27 9.52 -5.75
N ALA A 435 -7.10 10.06 -6.63
CA ALA A 435 -7.01 9.89 -8.05
C ALA A 435 -6.57 11.20 -8.65
N GLU A 436 -5.29 11.29 -8.94
CA GLU A 436 -4.84 11.00 -10.29
C GLU A 436 -3.38 10.57 -10.18
N LEU A 437 -3.01 9.54 -10.93
CA LEU A 437 -1.64 9.27 -11.36
C LEU A 437 -1.22 10.37 -12.33
N ALA A 438 -1.12 11.62 -11.88
CA ALA A 438 -0.22 12.54 -12.57
C ALA A 438 1.16 12.24 -12.01
N VAL A 439 1.98 11.56 -12.79
CA VAL A 439 3.37 11.37 -12.45
C VAL A 439 4.07 12.71 -12.61
N ASP A 440 4.51 13.28 -11.48
CA ASP A 440 5.25 14.53 -11.45
C ASP A 440 6.34 14.49 -12.51
N SER A 441 6.25 15.42 -13.45
CA SER A 441 7.23 15.49 -14.55
C SER A 441 8.67 15.64 -14.03
N TYR A 442 8.88 16.06 -12.79
CA TYR A 442 10.19 16.10 -12.16
C TYR A 442 10.42 14.95 -11.17
N THR A 443 9.50 14.71 -10.23
CA THR A 443 9.74 13.75 -9.14
C THR A 443 9.31 12.32 -9.43
N GLY A 444 8.45 12.09 -10.42
CA GLY A 444 7.89 10.78 -10.72
C GLY A 444 6.84 10.27 -9.75
N LYS A 445 6.57 10.98 -8.66
CA LYS A 445 5.52 10.60 -7.71
C LYS A 445 4.16 10.78 -8.38
N LEU A 446 3.20 9.94 -7.98
CA LEU A 446 1.79 10.31 -7.90
C LEU A 446 1.66 11.70 -7.27
N ILE A 447 1.57 12.77 -8.06
CA ILE A 447 1.13 14.07 -7.58
C ILE A 447 -0.36 14.20 -7.83
N ARG A 448 -1.01 14.75 -6.81
CA ARG A 448 -2.42 15.08 -6.81
C ARG A 448 -2.66 16.06 -7.95
N LYS A 449 -3.47 15.70 -8.94
CA LYS A 449 -4.06 16.74 -9.80
C LYS A 449 -5.05 17.49 -8.93
N GLN A 450 -4.82 18.79 -8.78
CA GLN A 450 -5.73 19.63 -8.03
C GLN A 450 -7.09 19.62 -8.75
N PRO A 451 -8.21 19.63 -8.00
CA PRO A 451 -9.53 19.76 -8.60
C PRO A 451 -9.57 20.97 -9.54
N GLU A 452 -9.98 20.76 -10.79
CA GLU A 452 -10.11 21.86 -11.74
C GLU A 452 -11.51 22.45 -11.58
N VAL A 453 -11.59 23.63 -10.97
CA VAL A 453 -12.86 24.36 -10.85
C VAL A 453 -13.02 25.20 -12.11
N THR A 454 -14.15 25.05 -12.80
CA THR A 454 -14.54 25.85 -13.96
C THR A 454 -15.91 26.45 -13.72
N GLY A 455 -16.26 27.55 -14.40
CA GLY A 455 -17.61 28.08 -14.25
C GLY A 455 -17.83 29.51 -14.71
N ILE A 456 -19.06 29.98 -14.51
CA ILE A 456 -19.44 31.38 -14.69
C ILE A 456 -19.32 32.10 -13.35
N TYR A 457 -18.28 32.91 -13.21
CA TYR A 457 -17.97 33.70 -12.02
C TYR A 457 -17.46 35.09 -12.41
N TYR A 458 -17.56 36.06 -11.50
CA TYR A 458 -17.05 37.40 -11.66
C TYR A 458 -15.56 37.40 -11.34
N ASP A 459 -14.72 37.67 -12.35
CA ASP A 459 -13.28 37.74 -12.19
C ASP A 459 -12.88 39.18 -11.85
N PHE A 460 -12.60 39.40 -10.56
CA PHE A 460 -12.18 40.70 -10.03
C PHE A 460 -10.73 41.06 -10.39
N VAL A 461 -9.93 40.11 -10.88
CA VAL A 461 -8.48 40.30 -11.09
C VAL A 461 -8.18 40.67 -12.53
N GLU A 462 -8.65 39.87 -13.49
CA GLU A 462 -8.24 40.02 -14.89
C GLU A 462 -9.30 40.73 -15.74
N LYS A 463 -10.58 40.36 -15.59
CA LYS A 463 -11.63 40.77 -16.54
C LYS A 463 -12.54 41.89 -16.03
N TYR A 464 -12.66 42.05 -14.70
CA TYR A 464 -13.66 42.94 -14.08
C TYR A 464 -15.09 42.71 -14.63
N ALA A 465 -15.39 41.46 -14.95
CA ALA A 465 -16.63 41.01 -15.56
C ALA A 465 -16.82 39.52 -15.26
N ASN A 466 -18.02 39.00 -15.53
CA ASN A 466 -18.21 37.55 -15.54
C ASN A 466 -17.32 36.90 -16.59
N THR A 467 -16.80 35.72 -16.28
CA THR A 467 -16.27 34.79 -17.27
C THR A 467 -17.32 34.50 -18.35
N ILE A 468 -16.87 34.34 -19.59
CA ILE A 468 -17.76 34.25 -20.75
C ILE A 468 -18.34 32.84 -20.82
N SER A 469 -17.54 31.84 -20.45
CA SER A 469 -17.90 30.43 -20.60
C SER A 469 -17.84 29.64 -19.30
N VAL A 470 -18.70 28.63 -19.19
CA VAL A 470 -18.68 27.65 -18.10
C VAL A 470 -17.40 26.78 -18.13
N GLY A 471 -16.67 26.77 -19.24
CA GLY A 471 -15.39 26.08 -19.38
C GLY A 471 -14.17 26.86 -18.87
N GLU A 472 -14.33 28.14 -18.52
CA GLU A 472 -13.22 28.94 -18.03
C GLU A 472 -12.77 28.46 -16.65
N ILE A 473 -11.47 28.17 -16.53
CA ILE A 473 -10.83 27.73 -15.28
C ILE A 473 -10.84 28.89 -14.28
N LEU A 474 -11.10 28.57 -13.02
CA LEU A 474 -11.03 29.53 -11.91
C LEU A 474 -9.61 30.12 -11.82
N ASN A 475 -9.51 31.43 -11.63
CA ASN A 475 -8.22 32.12 -11.53
C ASN A 475 -7.32 31.47 -10.47
N SER A 476 -6.07 31.18 -10.83
CA SER A 476 -5.08 30.53 -9.97
C SER A 476 -4.79 31.27 -8.65
N GLN A 477 -5.14 32.55 -8.54
CA GLN A 477 -5.02 33.32 -7.29
C GLN A 477 -6.08 32.94 -6.25
N ILE A 478 -7.20 32.35 -6.68
CA ILE A 478 -8.29 31.93 -5.81
C ILE A 478 -7.97 30.53 -5.26
N THR A 479 -7.54 30.48 -4.01
CA THR A 479 -7.27 29.23 -3.32
C THR A 479 -8.55 28.65 -2.70
N PHE A 480 -8.63 27.33 -2.60
CA PHE A 480 -9.73 26.63 -1.94
C PHE A 480 -9.23 25.40 -1.18
N ASP A 481 -9.95 25.05 -0.12
CA ASP A 481 -9.78 23.82 0.66
C ASP A 481 -10.90 22.82 0.31
N VAL A 482 -10.60 21.53 0.33
CA VAL A 482 -11.62 20.47 0.15
C VAL A 482 -11.99 19.91 1.53
N LEU A 483 -13.28 19.75 1.79
CA LEU A 483 -13.84 19.04 2.94
C LEU A 483 -14.34 17.66 2.46
N PRO A 484 -13.51 16.60 2.54
CA PRO A 484 -13.75 15.33 1.86
C PRO A 484 -15.03 14.63 2.25
N GLU A 485 -15.32 14.58 3.55
CA GLU A 485 -16.45 13.85 4.12
C GLU A 485 -17.80 14.46 3.74
N GLN A 486 -17.81 15.73 3.30
CA GLN A 486 -19.01 16.47 2.97
C GLN A 486 -19.12 16.78 1.48
N GLY A 487 -18.02 16.63 0.75
CA GLY A 487 -17.93 17.00 -0.66
C GLY A 487 -18.06 18.48 -0.92
N ILE A 488 -17.48 19.29 -0.02
CA ILE A 488 -17.56 20.75 -0.07
C ILE A 488 -16.19 21.30 -0.43
N LEU A 489 -16.14 22.25 -1.37
CA LEU A 489 -14.98 23.10 -1.63
C LEU A 489 -15.22 24.45 -0.95
N LYS A 490 -14.26 24.89 -0.14
CA LYS A 490 -14.28 26.15 0.59
C LYS A 490 -13.25 27.12 0.02
N PHE A 491 -13.72 28.15 -0.67
CA PHE A 491 -12.92 29.20 -1.27
C PHE A 491 -12.48 30.25 -0.24
N SER A 492 -11.27 30.78 -0.45
CA SER A 492 -10.66 31.84 0.36
C SER A 492 -11.39 33.19 0.27
N GLU A 493 -12.24 33.37 -0.74
CA GLU A 493 -13.11 34.53 -0.94
C GLU A 493 -14.49 34.12 -1.52
N PRO A 494 -15.53 34.98 -1.40
CA PRO A 494 -16.84 34.69 -1.97
C PRO A 494 -16.78 34.69 -3.51
N ILE A 495 -17.25 33.61 -4.14
CA ILE A 495 -17.29 33.48 -5.59
C ILE A 495 -18.70 33.81 -6.08
N THR A 496 -18.82 34.87 -6.86
CA THR A 496 -20.10 35.43 -7.32
C THR A 496 -20.18 35.50 -8.84
N ARG A 497 -21.33 35.87 -9.38
CA ARG A 497 -21.51 36.35 -10.76
C ARG A 497 -22.54 37.47 -10.80
N ASP A 498 -22.38 38.39 -11.74
CA ASP A 498 -23.28 39.53 -11.91
C ASP A 498 -24.31 39.27 -13.01
N VAL A 499 -25.61 39.29 -12.68
CA VAL A 499 -26.69 39.05 -13.64
C VAL A 499 -27.53 40.31 -13.79
N LYS A 500 -27.67 40.78 -15.03
CA LYS A 500 -28.54 41.91 -15.36
C LYS A 500 -30.00 41.44 -15.44
N VAL A 501 -30.84 41.95 -14.53
CA VAL A 501 -32.28 41.65 -14.49
C VAL A 501 -33.06 42.94 -14.71
N LYS A 502 -34.13 42.87 -15.50
CA LYS A 502 -35.07 43.99 -15.65
C LYS A 502 -36.10 43.92 -14.52
N ILE A 503 -36.12 44.95 -13.68
CA ILE A 503 -37.09 45.14 -12.60
C ILE A 503 -37.68 46.54 -12.80
N ASP A 504 -39.00 46.63 -13.06
CA ASP A 504 -39.72 47.89 -13.27
C ASP A 504 -39.08 48.81 -14.33
N ASP A 505 -38.83 48.27 -15.53
CA ASP A 505 -38.14 48.94 -16.67
C ASP A 505 -36.68 49.39 -16.43
N GLN A 506 -36.16 49.21 -15.21
CA GLN A 506 -34.75 49.46 -14.90
C GLN A 506 -33.96 48.15 -15.00
N THR A 507 -32.83 48.19 -15.71
CA THR A 507 -31.86 47.09 -15.68
C THR A 507 -31.03 47.23 -14.42
N LYS A 508 -31.19 46.30 -13.47
CA LYS A 508 -30.38 46.22 -12.25
C LYS A 508 -29.41 45.06 -12.37
N THR A 509 -28.15 45.27 -11.99
CA THR A 509 -27.19 44.19 -11.84
C THR A 509 -27.38 43.56 -10.46
N LEU A 510 -27.66 42.27 -10.43
CA LEU A 510 -27.79 41.48 -9.21
C LEU A 510 -26.57 40.57 -9.08
N THR A 511 -25.95 40.59 -7.91
CA THR A 511 -24.87 39.66 -7.58
C THR A 511 -25.48 38.34 -7.10
N LEU A 512 -25.19 37.26 -7.80
CA LEU A 512 -25.65 35.90 -7.52
C LEU A 512 -24.47 34.99 -7.17
N PRO A 513 -24.71 33.81 -6.56
CA PRO A 513 -23.68 32.78 -6.48
C PRO A 513 -23.17 32.41 -7.87
N ALA A 514 -21.88 32.11 -7.97
CA ALA A 514 -21.28 31.62 -9.20
C ALA A 514 -21.86 30.25 -9.59
N GLN A 515 -21.85 29.97 -10.89
CA GLN A 515 -22.19 28.64 -11.42
C GLN A 515 -20.89 27.89 -11.61
N LEU A 516 -20.52 27.10 -10.60
CA LEU A 516 -19.25 26.37 -10.56
C LEU A 516 -19.47 24.90 -10.89
N ARG A 517 -18.47 24.36 -11.56
CA ARG A 517 -18.25 22.95 -11.82
C ARG A 517 -16.88 22.59 -11.29
N VAL A 518 -16.71 21.34 -10.88
CA VAL A 518 -15.40 20.83 -10.52
C VAL A 518 -15.14 19.51 -11.20
N LYS A 519 -14.02 19.44 -11.90
CA LYS A 519 -13.49 18.19 -12.43
C LYS A 519 -12.65 17.54 -11.33
N ILE A 520 -13.12 16.39 -10.86
CA ILE A 520 -12.48 15.66 -9.76
C ILE A 520 -12.61 14.16 -9.99
N ALA A 521 -11.60 13.42 -9.58
CA ALA A 521 -11.63 11.97 -9.65
C ALA A 521 -12.11 11.35 -8.33
N THR A 522 -13.25 10.68 -8.42
CA THR A 522 -13.94 10.07 -7.29
C THR A 522 -13.76 8.56 -7.28
N PRO A 523 -13.50 7.94 -6.11
CA PRO A 523 -13.62 6.51 -5.96
C PRO A 523 -15.11 6.12 -6.04
N LEU A 524 -15.41 4.92 -6.49
CA LEU A 524 -16.76 4.39 -6.42
C LEU A 524 -16.89 3.35 -5.31
N LYS A 525 -17.66 3.69 -4.29
CA LYS A 525 -18.15 2.70 -3.32
C LYS A 525 -19.33 1.95 -3.92
N SER A 526 -19.24 0.62 -3.89
CA SER A 526 -20.39 -0.23 -4.19
C SER A 526 -21.40 -0.12 -3.05
N THR A 527 -22.69 -0.02 -3.37
CA THR A 527 -23.79 -0.05 -2.37
C THR A 527 -24.02 -1.45 -1.78
N VAL A 528 -23.45 -2.49 -2.40
CA VAL A 528 -23.72 -3.91 -2.07
C VAL A 528 -22.43 -4.73 -1.90
N GLY A 529 -21.25 -4.12 -1.82
CA GLY A 529 -19.99 -4.88 -1.71
C GLY A 529 -18.70 -4.06 -1.72
N GLU A 530 -17.59 -4.72 -2.07
CA GLU A 530 -16.25 -4.12 -2.13
C GLU A 530 -16.17 -2.99 -3.18
N THR A 531 -15.34 -1.98 -2.91
CA THR A 531 -15.00 -0.90 -3.86
C THR A 531 -14.60 -1.50 -5.20
N ALA A 532 -15.05 -0.91 -6.31
CA ALA A 532 -14.62 -1.35 -7.63
C ALA A 532 -13.08 -1.33 -7.70
N ARG A 533 -12.48 -2.43 -8.15
CA ARG A 533 -11.03 -2.58 -8.32
C ARG A 533 -10.76 -3.17 -9.69
N TYR A 534 -9.62 -2.80 -10.25
CA TYR A 534 -9.10 -3.52 -11.41
C TYR A 534 -8.98 -5.00 -11.06
N THR A 535 -9.58 -5.88 -11.85
CA THR A 535 -9.56 -7.32 -11.59
C THR A 535 -9.08 -8.02 -12.84
N TYR A 536 -7.99 -8.78 -12.70
CA TYR A 536 -7.49 -9.61 -13.78
C TYR A 536 -7.36 -11.06 -13.30
N ILE A 537 -8.20 -11.92 -13.85
CA ILE A 537 -8.24 -13.35 -13.55
C ILE A 537 -7.42 -14.08 -14.61
N TYR A 538 -6.47 -14.90 -14.16
CA TYR A 538 -5.71 -15.78 -15.02
C TYR A 538 -5.92 -17.23 -14.60
N GLU A 539 -6.57 -17.98 -15.48
CA GLU A 539 -6.79 -19.40 -15.31
C GLU A 539 -5.51 -20.20 -15.41
N THR A 540 -5.30 -21.10 -14.45
CA THR A 540 -4.12 -21.97 -14.45
C THR A 540 -4.17 -22.95 -15.60
N PRO A 541 -3.08 -23.14 -16.37
CA PRO A 541 -3.06 -24.14 -17.42
C PRO A 541 -3.37 -25.53 -16.85
N LYS A 542 -4.17 -26.33 -17.57
CA LYS A 542 -4.66 -27.63 -17.09
C LYS A 542 -3.55 -28.60 -16.67
N ASN A 543 -2.37 -28.49 -17.26
CA ASN A 543 -1.19 -29.31 -16.93
C ASN A 543 -0.57 -28.99 -15.55
N TYR A 544 -0.92 -27.86 -14.95
CA TYR A 544 -0.53 -27.51 -13.58
C TYR A 544 -1.68 -27.65 -12.59
N ARG A 545 -2.94 -27.77 -13.03
CA ARG A 545 -4.07 -27.93 -12.11
C ARG A 545 -4.02 -29.30 -11.44
N THR A 546 -4.33 -29.33 -10.16
CA THR A 546 -4.47 -30.58 -9.40
C THR A 546 -5.73 -31.30 -9.88
N THR A 547 -5.56 -32.39 -10.65
CA THR A 547 -6.69 -33.28 -10.96
C THR A 547 -7.01 -34.11 -9.73
N PRO A 548 -8.28 -34.14 -9.27
CA PRO A 548 -8.68 -35.05 -8.21
C PRO A 548 -8.31 -36.48 -8.57
N ALA A 549 -7.82 -37.24 -7.59
CA ALA A 549 -7.59 -38.66 -7.79
C ALA A 549 -8.90 -39.35 -8.21
N GLU A 550 -8.81 -40.30 -9.15
CA GLU A 550 -9.95 -41.14 -9.48
C GLU A 550 -10.39 -41.91 -8.23
N LEU A 551 -11.69 -41.86 -7.96
CA LEU A 551 -12.28 -42.57 -6.83
C LEU A 551 -12.24 -44.09 -7.11
N PRO A 552 -11.91 -44.94 -6.13
CA PRO A 552 -11.94 -46.39 -6.30
C PRO A 552 -13.32 -46.87 -6.74
N ASP A 553 -13.37 -47.81 -7.69
CA ASP A 553 -14.60 -48.36 -8.28
C ASP A 553 -15.56 -49.01 -7.26
N ASN A 554 -15.06 -49.40 -6.08
CA ASN A 554 -15.81 -50.11 -5.05
C ASN A 554 -16.40 -49.20 -3.95
N LEU A 555 -16.51 -47.90 -4.17
CA LEU A 555 -17.15 -47.02 -3.19
C LEU A 555 -18.67 -47.20 -3.20
N PRO A 556 -19.34 -47.21 -2.03
CA PRO A 556 -20.78 -47.35 -1.95
C PRO A 556 -21.49 -46.23 -2.72
N GLU A 557 -22.58 -46.56 -3.42
CA GLU A 557 -23.41 -45.59 -4.13
C GLU A 557 -23.87 -44.47 -3.17
N GLY A 558 -23.57 -43.22 -3.53
CA GLY A 558 -23.97 -42.05 -2.76
C GLY A 558 -22.85 -41.22 -2.12
N VAL A 559 -21.57 -41.59 -2.30
CA VAL A 559 -20.46 -40.71 -1.88
C VAL A 559 -20.51 -39.41 -2.69
N ARG A 560 -20.75 -38.29 -1.99
CA ARG A 560 -20.80 -36.95 -2.59
C ARG A 560 -19.45 -36.65 -3.24
N LYS A 561 -19.42 -36.53 -4.57
CA LYS A 561 -18.27 -35.96 -5.29
C LYS A 561 -18.09 -34.52 -4.81
N ILE A 562 -16.99 -34.26 -4.11
CA ILE A 562 -16.57 -32.89 -3.85
C ILE A 562 -16.19 -32.30 -5.21
N THR A 563 -16.68 -31.11 -5.54
CA THR A 563 -16.23 -30.37 -6.72
C THR A 563 -14.73 -30.19 -6.60
N GLY A 564 -13.97 -30.90 -7.43
CA GLY A 564 -12.51 -30.84 -7.42
C GLY A 564 -11.99 -29.48 -7.86
N GLY A 565 -10.80 -29.13 -7.38
CA GLY A 565 -10.16 -27.85 -7.66
C GLY A 565 -9.85 -27.07 -6.39
N THR A 566 -8.79 -26.28 -6.44
CA THR A 566 -8.45 -25.27 -5.43
C THR A 566 -9.08 -23.94 -5.87
N ASP A 567 -9.59 -23.15 -4.92
CA ASP A 567 -10.18 -21.86 -5.28
C ASP A 567 -9.11 -20.88 -5.82
N THR A 568 -9.59 -19.72 -6.26
CA THR A 568 -8.79 -18.66 -6.86
C THR A 568 -7.86 -18.01 -5.85
N LYS A 569 -6.55 -18.02 -6.11
CA LYS A 569 -5.58 -17.28 -5.30
C LYS A 569 -5.69 -15.78 -5.61
N VAL A 570 -5.95 -14.97 -4.59
CA VAL A 570 -6.07 -13.52 -4.72
C VAL A 570 -4.73 -12.85 -4.38
N VAL A 571 -4.26 -11.98 -5.28
CA VAL A 571 -3.04 -11.18 -5.13
C VAL A 571 -3.40 -9.71 -5.23
N ILE A 572 -3.15 -8.96 -4.16
CA ILE A 572 -3.48 -7.53 -4.10
C ILE A 572 -2.27 -6.70 -4.56
N ARG A 573 -2.50 -5.81 -5.53
CA ARG A 573 -1.53 -4.90 -6.15
C ARG A 573 -2.14 -3.50 -6.25
N ASN A 574 -2.09 -2.74 -5.15
CA ASN A 574 -2.71 -1.42 -5.06
C ASN A 574 -2.13 -0.40 -6.05
N GLU A 575 -0.94 -0.67 -6.60
CA GLU A 575 -0.28 0.10 -7.65
C GLU A 575 -0.96 -0.01 -9.02
N ILE A 576 -1.74 -1.08 -9.27
CA ILE A 576 -2.51 -1.24 -10.50
C ILE A 576 -3.86 -0.56 -10.31
N VAL A 577 -3.96 0.72 -10.66
CA VAL A 577 -5.18 1.51 -10.50
C VAL A 577 -5.83 1.73 -11.87
N GLN A 578 -7.06 1.26 -12.03
CA GLN A 578 -7.86 1.59 -13.21
C GLN A 578 -8.51 2.97 -13.01
N ALA A 579 -8.32 3.85 -13.97
CA ALA A 579 -8.84 5.21 -13.96
C ALA A 579 -9.60 5.48 -15.26
N TYR A 580 -10.79 6.07 -15.12
CA TYR A 580 -11.60 6.54 -16.22
C TYR A 580 -11.59 8.05 -16.24
N GLN A 581 -11.11 8.64 -17.33
CA GLN A 581 -11.05 10.08 -17.53
C GLN A 581 -12.16 10.53 -18.47
N ALA A 582 -13.13 11.28 -17.95
CA ALA A 582 -14.12 11.95 -18.78
C ALA A 582 -13.54 13.20 -19.44
N ARG A 583 -13.69 13.29 -20.76
CA ARG A 583 -13.36 14.48 -21.57
C ARG A 583 -14.65 15.21 -21.90
N TYR A 584 -14.64 16.52 -21.69
CA TYR A 584 -15.80 17.38 -21.90
C TYR A 584 -15.48 18.50 -22.90
N GLU A 585 -16.52 19.00 -23.56
CA GLU A 585 -16.46 20.18 -24.43
C GLU A 585 -17.64 21.09 -24.12
N VAL A 586 -17.41 22.40 -24.11
CA VAL A 586 -18.49 23.37 -24.00
C VAL A 586 -19.05 23.63 -25.40
N ARG A 587 -20.36 23.46 -25.57
CA ARG A 587 -21.07 23.77 -26.81
C ARG A 587 -22.23 24.71 -26.53
N ASP A 588 -22.42 25.67 -27.41
CA ASP A 588 -23.64 26.47 -27.42
C ASP A 588 -24.78 25.62 -28.01
N ILE A 589 -25.78 25.31 -27.19
CA ILE A 589 -26.99 24.58 -27.59
C ILE A 589 -28.18 25.50 -27.32
N SER A 590 -28.71 26.10 -28.38
CA SER A 590 -29.88 27.01 -28.33
C SER A 590 -29.63 28.34 -27.58
N GLY A 591 -28.42 28.87 -27.62
CA GLY A 591 -28.04 30.12 -26.93
C GLY A 591 -27.65 29.89 -25.46
N GLU A 592 -27.54 28.64 -25.03
CA GLU A 592 -27.08 28.24 -23.70
C GLU A 592 -25.83 27.37 -23.85
N GLU A 593 -24.73 27.80 -23.22
CA GLU A 593 -23.52 26.99 -23.17
C GLU A 593 -23.71 25.77 -22.25
N ARG A 594 -23.59 24.57 -22.83
CA ARG A 594 -23.67 23.30 -22.11
C ARG A 594 -22.36 22.55 -22.22
N THR A 595 -21.91 21.97 -21.10
CA THR A 595 -20.75 21.08 -21.09
C THR A 595 -21.19 19.68 -21.44
N VAL A 596 -20.82 19.22 -22.63
CA VAL A 596 -21.18 17.91 -23.18
C VAL A 596 -20.03 16.93 -22.96
N LEU A 597 -20.34 15.71 -22.52
CA LEU A 597 -19.39 14.61 -22.44
C LEU A 597 -18.98 14.17 -23.86
N LEU A 598 -17.69 14.27 -24.20
CA LEU A 598 -17.15 13.83 -25.49
C LEU A 598 -16.80 12.35 -25.50
N SER A 599 -16.02 11.91 -24.52
CA SER A 599 -15.49 10.55 -24.45
C SER A 599 -15.01 10.23 -23.04
N VAL A 600 -14.89 8.94 -22.75
CA VAL A 600 -14.27 8.43 -21.52
C VAL A 600 -13.04 7.64 -21.93
N VAL A 601 -11.88 8.05 -21.44
CA VAL A 601 -10.60 7.39 -21.68
C VAL A 601 -10.34 6.42 -20.53
N ASP A 602 -10.11 5.15 -20.83
CA ASP A 602 -9.68 4.13 -19.87
C ASP A 602 -8.15 4.02 -19.91
N ASN A 603 -7.49 4.12 -18.76
CA ASN A 603 -6.04 3.97 -18.68
C ASN A 603 -5.56 2.50 -18.83
N SER A 604 -6.47 1.53 -18.88
CA SER A 604 -6.12 0.10 -18.94
C SER A 604 -5.23 -0.26 -20.12
N GLU A 605 -5.43 0.39 -21.28
CA GLU A 605 -4.62 0.22 -22.49
C GLU A 605 -3.34 1.06 -22.44
N THR A 606 -3.43 2.32 -22.01
CA THR A 606 -2.28 3.25 -22.02
C THR A 606 -1.23 2.90 -20.98
N GLU A 607 -1.63 2.46 -19.79
CA GLU A 607 -0.73 2.02 -18.71
C GLU A 607 -0.41 0.52 -18.75
N GLU A 608 -0.96 -0.20 -19.73
CA GLU A 608 -0.76 -1.64 -19.92
C GLU A 608 -1.07 -2.46 -18.65
N LEU A 609 -2.13 -2.11 -17.91
CA LEU A 609 -2.48 -2.72 -16.61
C LEU A 609 -2.55 -4.25 -16.68
N LYS A 610 -3.02 -4.79 -17.81
CA LYS A 610 -3.05 -6.23 -18.09
C LYS A 610 -1.66 -6.86 -18.05
N LYS A 611 -0.64 -6.19 -18.59
CA LYS A 611 0.74 -6.70 -18.58
C LYS A 611 1.32 -6.68 -17.17
N LEU A 612 0.99 -5.66 -16.36
CA LEU A 612 1.38 -5.58 -14.95
C LEU A 612 0.76 -6.71 -14.13
N ALA A 613 -0.52 -6.98 -14.33
CA ALA A 613 -1.20 -8.10 -13.68
C ALA A 613 -0.61 -9.45 -14.12
N LEU A 614 -0.38 -9.65 -15.42
CA LEU A 614 0.28 -10.85 -15.93
C LEU A 614 1.70 -11.04 -15.36
N ALA A 615 2.48 -9.97 -15.24
CA ALA A 615 3.80 -10.04 -14.63
C ALA A 615 3.73 -10.49 -13.16
N THR A 616 2.73 -10.00 -12.41
CA THR A 616 2.46 -10.45 -11.04
C THR A 616 2.09 -11.93 -10.99
N ILE A 617 1.24 -12.39 -11.91
CA ILE A 617 0.83 -13.79 -12.00
C ILE A 617 2.05 -14.68 -12.31
N ASP A 618 2.89 -14.30 -13.26
CA ASP A 618 4.08 -15.08 -13.60
C ASP A 618 5.00 -15.29 -12.38
N VAL A 619 5.07 -14.31 -11.48
CA VAL A 619 5.88 -14.39 -10.26
C VAL A 619 5.28 -15.39 -9.27
N GLU A 620 3.96 -15.39 -9.12
CA GLU A 620 3.28 -16.39 -8.32
C GLU A 620 3.43 -17.80 -8.91
N TYR A 621 3.47 -17.92 -10.23
CA TYR A 621 3.74 -19.19 -10.92
C TYR A 621 5.15 -19.70 -10.69
N LEU A 622 6.14 -18.81 -10.63
CA LEU A 622 7.50 -19.21 -10.25
C LEU A 622 7.58 -19.78 -8.83
N LYS A 623 6.72 -19.33 -7.91
CA LYS A 623 6.65 -19.89 -6.56
C LYS A 623 6.01 -21.28 -6.53
N ILE A 624 5.09 -21.54 -7.46
CA ILE A 624 4.41 -22.83 -7.59
C ILE A 624 5.35 -23.90 -8.20
N LEU A 625 6.27 -23.54 -9.08
CA LEU A 625 7.12 -24.52 -9.78
C LEU A 625 8.31 -25.05 -8.96
N THR A 626 8.32 -24.90 -7.64
CA THR A 626 9.46 -25.36 -6.83
C THR A 626 9.68 -26.87 -6.99
N GLU A 627 10.86 -27.21 -7.51
CA GLU A 627 11.31 -28.58 -7.72
C GLU A 627 11.69 -29.26 -6.40
N ASN A 628 11.83 -30.60 -6.44
CA ASN A 628 12.34 -31.49 -5.39
C ASN A 628 13.01 -30.76 -4.20
N ALA A 629 12.30 -30.68 -3.07
CA ALA A 629 12.89 -30.24 -1.83
C ALA A 629 13.53 -31.42 -1.09
N GLY A 630 14.46 -31.11 -0.21
CA GLY A 630 15.15 -32.13 0.57
C GLY A 630 16.29 -31.55 1.38
N SER A 631 16.74 -32.32 2.36
CA SER A 631 17.86 -31.95 3.21
C SER A 631 18.82 -33.12 3.37
N GLY A 632 20.10 -32.82 3.55
CA GLY A 632 21.14 -33.80 3.77
C GLY A 632 22.06 -33.36 4.90
N VAL A 633 22.42 -34.29 5.78
CA VAL A 633 23.44 -34.10 6.81
C VAL A 633 24.70 -34.83 6.37
N TYR A 634 25.80 -34.11 6.32
CA TYR A 634 27.08 -34.55 5.79
C TYR A 634 28.14 -34.59 6.89
N ALA A 635 29.02 -35.59 6.82
CA ALA A 635 30.16 -35.67 7.72
C ALA A 635 31.20 -34.59 7.38
N GLY A 636 31.68 -33.88 8.39
CA GLY A 636 32.72 -32.87 8.27
C GLY A 636 32.24 -31.52 7.74
N LEU A 637 33.21 -30.75 7.24
CA LEU A 637 33.00 -29.41 6.68
C LEU A 637 32.83 -29.48 5.15
N LYS A 638 31.62 -29.16 4.66
CA LYS A 638 31.29 -29.14 3.23
C LYS A 638 30.97 -27.72 2.78
N PRO A 639 31.85 -27.04 2.01
CA PRO A 639 31.53 -25.73 1.47
C PRO A 639 30.51 -25.88 0.34
N MET A 640 29.30 -25.36 0.55
CA MET A 640 28.22 -25.36 -0.45
C MET A 640 27.66 -23.95 -0.59
N ASN A 641 27.77 -23.33 -1.76
CA ASN A 641 27.23 -21.98 -1.93
C ASN A 641 25.70 -21.98 -1.88
N LEU A 642 25.14 -20.93 -1.28
CA LEU A 642 23.74 -20.60 -1.47
C LEU A 642 23.51 -20.23 -2.94
N ASP A 643 22.41 -20.69 -3.50
CA ASP A 643 22.02 -20.40 -4.88
C ASP A 643 20.50 -20.16 -4.98
N GLY A 644 19.84 -20.53 -6.07
CA GLY A 644 18.39 -20.42 -6.12
C GLY A 644 17.65 -21.56 -5.42
N ALA A 645 18.27 -22.74 -5.38
CA ALA A 645 17.70 -23.98 -4.89
C ALA A 645 18.23 -24.35 -3.50
N ILE A 646 19.53 -24.24 -3.22
CA ILE A 646 20.12 -24.46 -1.90
C ILE A 646 19.79 -23.26 -1.01
N GLN A 647 18.77 -23.41 -0.17
CA GLN A 647 18.23 -22.32 0.65
C GLN A 647 18.98 -22.12 1.94
N GLN A 648 19.55 -23.19 2.48
CA GLN A 648 20.22 -23.13 3.77
C GLN A 648 21.40 -24.09 3.84
N VAL A 649 22.48 -23.63 4.47
CA VAL A 649 23.65 -24.44 4.81
C VAL A 649 24.00 -24.19 6.26
N ALA A 650 23.92 -25.22 7.09
CA ALA A 650 24.27 -25.14 8.50
C ALA A 650 25.53 -25.96 8.80
N ILE A 651 26.43 -25.42 9.62
CA ILE A 651 27.64 -26.10 10.09
C ILE A 651 27.53 -26.20 11.60
N SER A 652 27.62 -27.42 12.13
CA SER A 652 27.69 -27.68 13.57
C SER A 652 29.05 -28.25 13.92
N ARG A 653 29.64 -27.76 15.01
CA ARG A 653 30.82 -28.32 15.65
C ARG A 653 30.48 -28.64 17.10
N ASN A 654 30.55 -29.91 17.46
CA ASN A 654 30.27 -30.37 18.82
C ASN A 654 31.49 -30.19 19.75
N THR A 655 31.34 -30.56 21.02
CA THR A 655 32.39 -30.45 22.04
C THR A 655 33.55 -31.44 21.87
N THR A 656 33.35 -32.54 21.15
CA THR A 656 34.41 -33.51 20.84
C THR A 656 35.23 -33.12 19.60
N GLY A 657 34.86 -32.03 18.94
CA GLY A 657 35.49 -31.55 17.71
C GLY A 657 34.93 -32.18 16.44
N GLY A 658 33.93 -33.06 16.53
CA GLY A 658 33.19 -33.53 15.35
C GLY A 658 32.46 -32.36 14.68
N MET A 659 32.54 -32.30 13.35
CA MET A 659 31.80 -31.33 12.53
C MET A 659 30.80 -32.03 11.63
N THR A 660 29.65 -31.41 11.44
CA THR A 660 28.64 -31.82 10.46
C THR A 660 28.20 -30.61 9.65
N THR A 661 27.85 -30.84 8.39
CA THR A 661 27.24 -29.82 7.53
C THR A 661 25.85 -30.29 7.14
N THR A 662 24.81 -29.52 7.40
CA THR A 662 23.44 -29.77 6.92
C THR A 662 23.15 -28.84 5.76
N ILE A 663 22.76 -29.39 4.61
CA ILE A 663 22.41 -28.63 3.41
C ILE A 663 20.93 -28.86 3.11
N SER A 664 20.21 -27.78 2.82
CA SER A 664 18.79 -27.82 2.47
C SER A 664 18.53 -27.23 1.09
N ARG A 665 17.74 -27.94 0.30
CA ARG A 665 17.30 -27.56 -1.05
C ARG A 665 15.80 -27.30 -1.04
N ASN A 666 15.38 -26.13 -1.51
CA ASN A 666 14.00 -25.67 -1.64
C ASN A 666 13.15 -25.68 -0.36
N SER A 667 13.78 -25.92 0.79
CA SER A 667 13.22 -25.79 2.13
C SER A 667 14.23 -25.14 3.05
N GLU A 668 13.74 -24.52 4.12
CA GLU A 668 14.57 -24.16 5.28
C GLU A 668 14.48 -25.33 6.26
N VAL A 669 15.63 -25.87 6.69
CA VAL A 669 15.65 -26.83 7.78
C VAL A 669 15.42 -26.03 9.05
N ASP A 670 14.40 -26.43 9.82
CA ASP A 670 14.00 -25.77 11.06
C ASP A 670 15.04 -26.03 12.16
N ILE A 671 16.21 -25.40 12.01
CA ILE A 671 17.10 -25.08 13.11
C ILE A 671 16.53 -23.75 13.60
N TYR A 672 15.54 -23.81 14.50
CA TYR A 672 14.79 -22.63 14.95
C TYR A 672 15.74 -21.48 15.31
N VAL A 673 15.87 -20.52 14.40
CA VAL A 673 16.54 -19.25 14.60
C VAL A 673 15.50 -18.20 14.23
N PRO A 674 14.78 -17.62 15.21
CA PRO A 674 13.80 -16.58 14.91
C PRO A 674 14.50 -15.46 14.13
N THR A 675 13.88 -15.03 13.04
CA THR A 675 14.43 -14.01 12.14
C THR A 675 14.70 -12.72 12.90
N PHE A 676 15.58 -11.84 12.37
CA PHE A 676 15.83 -10.55 13.03
C PHE A 676 14.53 -9.75 13.26
N ASP A 677 13.63 -9.72 12.27
CA ASP A 677 12.34 -9.04 12.38
C ASP A 677 11.38 -9.73 13.35
N GLU A 678 11.38 -11.06 13.43
CA GLU A 678 10.61 -11.76 14.48
C GLU A 678 11.21 -11.50 15.85
N ARG A 679 12.54 -11.39 15.98
CA ARG A 679 13.18 -11.01 17.24
C ARG A 679 12.87 -9.57 17.61
N GLN A 680 12.89 -8.65 16.65
CA GLN A 680 12.54 -7.25 16.84
C GLN A 680 11.06 -7.12 17.19
N ARG A 681 10.16 -7.79 16.45
CA ARG A 681 8.72 -7.86 16.79
C ARG A 681 8.50 -8.49 18.16
N ASN A 682 9.20 -9.56 18.50
CA ASN A 682 9.10 -10.18 19.82
C ASN A 682 9.65 -9.27 20.91
N GLN A 683 10.62 -8.40 20.60
CA GLN A 683 11.17 -7.41 21.51
C GLN A 683 10.24 -6.21 21.66
N ASP A 684 9.73 -5.65 20.56
CA ASP A 684 8.72 -4.59 20.52
C ASP A 684 7.43 -5.05 21.22
N LEU A 685 7.02 -6.31 21.02
CA LEU A 685 5.88 -6.92 21.71
C LEU A 685 6.15 -7.06 23.21
N LYS A 686 7.36 -7.45 23.61
CA LYS A 686 7.76 -7.49 25.02
C LYS A 686 7.77 -6.09 25.65
N GLU A 687 8.24 -5.08 24.93
CA GLU A 687 8.23 -3.67 25.36
C GLU A 687 6.80 -3.14 25.46
N MET A 688 5.93 -3.45 24.49
CA MET A 688 4.49 -3.16 24.57
C MET A 688 3.84 -3.83 25.77
N ILE A 689 4.10 -5.11 26.03
CA ILE A 689 3.55 -5.84 27.18
C ILE A 689 4.08 -5.22 28.49
N LYS A 690 5.35 -4.85 28.55
CA LYS A 690 5.94 -4.18 29.71
C LYS A 690 5.29 -2.82 29.96
N ALA A 691 5.18 -1.98 28.93
CA ALA A 691 4.53 -0.68 29.01
C ALA A 691 3.05 -0.82 29.40
N HIS A 692 2.35 -1.83 28.88
CA HIS A 692 0.98 -2.14 29.27
C HIS A 692 0.90 -2.54 30.75
N ASN A 693 1.79 -3.42 31.23
CA ASN A 693 1.80 -3.83 32.64
C ASN A 693 2.21 -2.70 33.61
N GLU A 694 3.02 -1.73 33.17
CA GLU A 694 3.38 -0.54 33.95
C GLU A 694 2.26 0.51 33.98
N THR A 695 1.45 0.58 32.92
CA THR A 695 0.33 1.54 32.81
C THR A 695 -0.99 1.00 33.36
N VAL A 696 -1.16 -0.34 33.42
CA VAL A 696 -2.26 -0.96 34.14
C VAL A 696 -2.03 -0.75 35.63
N ASP A 697 -2.73 0.23 36.18
CA ASP A 697 -2.77 0.49 37.61
C ASP A 697 -3.41 -0.70 38.34
N THR A 698 -2.57 -1.61 38.80
CA THR A 698 -2.97 -2.80 39.57
C THR A 698 -3.70 -2.46 40.87
N THR A 699 -3.76 -1.18 41.27
CA THR A 699 -4.54 -0.72 42.43
C THR A 699 -6.01 -0.46 42.12
N GLN A 700 -6.40 -0.35 40.83
CA GLN A 700 -7.82 -0.39 40.46
C GLN A 700 -8.32 -1.83 40.50
N GLN A 701 -8.61 -2.31 41.72
CA GLN A 701 -9.50 -3.45 41.87
C GLN A 701 -10.81 -3.10 41.18
N VAL A 702 -11.09 -3.80 40.08
CA VAL A 702 -12.40 -3.80 39.43
C VAL A 702 -13.40 -4.16 40.52
N ASN A 703 -14.18 -3.18 40.96
CA ASN A 703 -15.23 -3.41 41.94
C ASN A 703 -16.27 -4.31 41.25
N THR A 704 -16.26 -5.59 41.57
CA THR A 704 -17.14 -6.61 40.96
C THR A 704 -18.60 -6.47 41.38
N LYS A 705 -18.94 -5.44 42.15
CA LYS A 705 -20.31 -5.01 42.36
C LYS A 705 -20.69 -4.03 41.26
N GLY A 706 -21.36 -4.56 40.24
CA GLY A 706 -22.03 -3.74 39.25
C GLY A 706 -23.09 -2.87 39.90
N ASP A 707 -23.02 -1.58 39.59
CA ASP A 707 -24.13 -0.62 39.62
C ASP A 707 -24.40 -0.17 38.18
#